data_AF-A0A2V7I5R3-F1
#
_entry.id   AF-A0A2V7I5R3-F1
#
_cell.length_a   1.000
_cell.length_b   1.000
_cell.length_c   1.000
_cell.angle_alpha   90.00
_cell.angle_beta   90.00
_cell.angle_gamma   90.00
#
_symmetry.space_group_name_H-M   'P 1'
#
loop_
_entity.id
_entity.type
_entity.pdbx_description
1 polymer ?
#
loop_
_entity_poly.entity_id
_entity_poly.type
_entity_poly.pdbx_seq_one_letter_code
_entity_poly.pdbx_strand_id
1 'polypeptide(L)'
;EDDLYALVRRAAPYADLARADFDAVVEMLADGIQTGRGRRGAYLHRDRVNGVLRGRRGARLVALTSGGAIPETADYKVVADPDETVVGTVNEDWAIESMAGDIFLLGSTSWRIRRVEAGLVRVVDAQGAPPSVPFWLGEAPARTAELSAEVSDLRARLAGYLERDDAAGARAWLMGEAGLGDDAAVQIVHYLGAAHRALGVLPTQEDLVFERFFDETGGMQLVVHAPFGGRINRALGLALRKRFCRRFDFELQAAANDDALVLSLGPQQSIPLGDVPRFLSPRTAEDTLAQALLASPMFQVRWRWNLGRALIVLRQRGGRRNPPPIQRMEADDLMAAVFPALAACQENAAAGPIEFPDHPMVRQTVYDCLHEATDVDGLVALLEGVEAGTVRTHFRESAEPSPLCHEILNGRPYTFLDDAPLEERRTRAVALRRGLPETARDLGQLDTEAVARVRDEARPDPRDAEEVHDALLGLVVRRPTPEWTAWFDELVRDGRAACAVTDAGPLWLATESLRLVEALLPGARIVPAVKLPEALAARPRPDAESAAVAAVRGHVSALGPCTVEELGALTTLSPNVVESALARLEAEGFVLRGRFDPARSGGVEFCERRLLARIHRYTTERLRQEIEPVTAQDFVRFLLRWQHVAPETQREGRRGLLAVVEQLQGFELAAGSWEEAIFPARVASYRPEWLDDLCLSGEVVWARLGLRAPAGSLGAAGSDARQEAEAGRGGAVPSRATPVSFALRDNLPWLFTAARGEAGPVLPGDGAARDLLECLRTRGALFYRELVVSTGRLRVEVEEGLWDLVSRGLVTADGFGGVRALLTARERWAKRAARPPRGRRLRRQAGEGIAVEGRWSLLPDPEPKDGAGESADVETLAEAVAEQLLARYGVVFRDVLARESFVLPWREVLWALRRLEARGVARGGRFVTGFVGEQYALPEAVELLRQTRRRERTGEIVRVAAVDPLNLVGILTPGPRLPAQRGNLVVYRDGLPIGEGARQLGPAAGARRLS
;
A
#
# COMPACT_ATOMS: atom_id res chain seq x y z
N GLU A 1 -54.25 8.11 34.41
CA GLU A 1 -53.03 7.37 34.03
C GLU A 1 -53.29 6.54 32.78
N ASP A 2 -54.37 5.75 32.78
CA ASP A 2 -54.80 4.89 31.66
C ASP A 2 -55.00 5.64 30.33
N ASP A 3 -55.58 6.85 30.36
CA ASP A 3 -55.75 7.67 29.14
C ASP A 3 -54.40 8.02 28.48
N LEU A 4 -53.36 8.26 29.29
CA LEU A 4 -52.01 8.55 28.78
C LEU A 4 -51.39 7.29 28.18
N TYR A 5 -51.54 6.14 28.84
CA TYR A 5 -51.12 4.85 28.31
C TYR A 5 -51.81 4.53 26.98
N ALA A 6 -53.14 4.70 26.91
CA ALA A 6 -53.92 4.52 25.69
C ALA A 6 -53.51 5.49 24.57
N LEU A 7 -53.17 6.74 24.92
CA LEU A 7 -52.64 7.71 23.96
C LEU A 7 -51.28 7.26 23.41
N VAL A 8 -50.35 6.83 24.27
CA VAL A 8 -49.01 6.39 23.86
C VAL A 8 -49.08 5.18 22.93
N ARG A 9 -49.95 4.20 23.23
CA ARG A 9 -50.15 3.01 22.39
C ARG A 9 -50.75 3.29 21.00
N ARG A 10 -51.24 4.51 20.74
CA ARG A 10 -51.64 4.90 19.38
C ARG A 10 -50.45 5.17 18.45
N ALA A 11 -49.25 5.37 19.00
CA ALA A 11 -48.05 5.56 18.19
C ALA A 11 -47.42 4.21 17.83
N ALA A 12 -46.98 4.06 16.58
CA ALA A 12 -46.47 2.79 16.04
C ALA A 12 -45.34 2.16 16.89
N PRO A 13 -44.30 2.89 17.35
CA PRO A 13 -43.22 2.30 18.16
C PRO A 13 -43.66 1.76 19.52
N TYR A 14 -44.84 2.16 20.01
CA TYR A 14 -45.36 1.79 21.34
C TYR A 14 -46.68 1.02 21.25
N ALA A 15 -47.06 0.52 20.08
CA ALA A 15 -48.32 -0.18 19.87
C ALA A 15 -48.47 -1.40 20.79
N ASP A 16 -47.36 -2.12 21.03
CA ASP A 16 -47.27 -3.31 21.88
C ASP A 16 -46.64 -3.04 23.26
N LEU A 17 -46.57 -1.77 23.69
CA LEU A 17 -45.99 -1.41 24.99
C LEU A 17 -46.72 -2.08 26.15
N ALA A 18 -46.01 -2.92 26.90
CA ALA A 18 -46.53 -3.56 28.09
C ALA A 18 -46.88 -2.52 29.17
N ARG A 19 -47.98 -2.76 29.89
CA ARG A 19 -48.43 -1.82 30.94
C ARG A 19 -47.38 -1.67 32.05
N ALA A 20 -46.73 -2.76 32.45
CA ALA A 20 -45.69 -2.73 33.48
C ALA A 20 -44.52 -1.80 33.12
N ASP A 21 -44.07 -1.79 31.86
CA ASP A 21 -42.99 -0.92 31.41
C ASP A 21 -43.40 0.55 31.38
N PHE A 22 -44.62 0.84 30.94
CA PHE A 22 -45.19 2.18 31.04
C PHE A 22 -45.21 2.67 32.49
N ASP A 23 -45.71 1.84 33.41
CA ASP A 23 -45.81 2.17 34.82
C ASP A 23 -44.42 2.40 35.46
N ALA A 24 -43.41 1.61 35.08
CA ALA A 24 -42.03 1.77 35.54
C ALA A 24 -41.41 3.08 35.06
N VAL A 25 -41.66 3.51 33.82
CA VAL A 25 -41.20 4.81 33.31
C VAL A 25 -41.91 5.96 34.01
N VAL A 26 -43.22 5.85 34.21
CA VAL A 26 -44.01 6.85 34.95
C VAL A 26 -43.54 6.94 36.40
N GLU A 27 -43.22 5.81 37.04
CA GLU A 27 -42.63 5.75 38.37
C GLU A 27 -41.26 6.42 38.41
N MET A 28 -40.36 6.10 37.49
CA MET A 28 -39.05 6.75 37.38
C MET A 28 -39.17 8.28 37.19
N LEU A 29 -40.09 8.75 36.36
CA LEU A 29 -40.31 10.19 36.15
C LEU A 29 -41.07 10.85 37.31
N ALA A 30 -41.81 10.09 38.09
CA ALA A 30 -42.42 10.56 39.31
C ALA A 30 -41.38 10.67 40.42
N ASP A 31 -40.62 9.60 40.67
CA ASP A 31 -39.68 9.34 41.77
C ASP A 31 -38.28 9.90 41.56
N GLY A 32 -37.87 10.10 40.31
CA GLY A 32 -36.54 10.57 39.96
C GLY A 32 -35.42 9.64 40.42
N ILE A 33 -34.19 9.97 40.03
CA ILE A 33 -32.99 9.25 40.47
C ILE A 33 -32.37 10.03 41.62
N GLN A 34 -32.19 9.36 42.76
CA GLN A 34 -31.56 9.94 43.93
C GLN A 34 -30.03 9.90 43.76
N THR A 35 -29.39 11.07 43.84
CA THR A 35 -27.92 11.21 43.80
C THR A 35 -27.43 11.92 45.06
N GLY A 36 -26.12 11.96 45.30
CA GLY A 36 -25.53 12.77 46.39
C GLY A 36 -25.85 14.27 46.28
N ARG A 37 -26.28 14.75 45.11
CA ARG A 37 -26.67 16.16 44.84
C ARG A 37 -28.19 16.36 44.85
N GLY A 38 -28.96 15.36 45.28
CA GLY A 38 -30.42 15.37 45.32
C GLY A 38 -31.09 14.61 44.17
N ARG A 39 -32.41 14.79 44.07
CA ARG A 39 -33.29 14.06 43.15
C ARG A 39 -33.29 14.69 41.76
N ARG A 40 -32.91 13.93 40.74
CA ARG A 40 -32.89 14.34 39.32
C ARG A 40 -33.99 13.63 38.53
N GLY A 41 -34.45 14.21 37.43
CA GLY A 41 -35.42 13.56 36.52
C GLY A 41 -36.87 13.45 37.02
N ALA A 42 -37.20 14.01 38.20
CA ALA A 42 -38.54 13.95 38.75
C ALA A 42 -39.47 15.03 38.17
N TYR A 43 -40.11 14.74 37.04
CA TYR A 43 -40.95 15.69 36.29
C TYR A 43 -42.45 15.49 36.50
N LEU A 44 -42.87 14.32 37.00
CA LEU A 44 -44.27 13.98 37.20
C LEU A 44 -44.65 13.96 38.68
N HIS A 45 -45.86 14.40 38.97
CA HIS A 45 -46.56 14.13 40.22
C HIS A 45 -47.58 13.03 39.93
N ARG A 46 -47.41 11.89 40.61
CA ARG A 46 -48.26 10.70 40.47
C ARG A 46 -49.05 10.49 41.74
N ASP A 47 -50.36 10.69 41.65
CA ASP A 47 -51.31 10.32 42.68
C ASP A 47 -51.82 8.91 42.38
N ARG A 48 -51.22 7.91 43.05
CA ARG A 48 -51.56 6.50 42.87
C ARG A 48 -52.94 6.14 43.43
N VAL A 49 -53.45 6.93 44.38
CA VAL A 49 -54.76 6.67 45.01
C VAL A 49 -55.89 7.02 44.04
N ASN A 50 -55.76 8.15 43.34
CA ASN A 50 -56.77 8.62 42.39
C ASN A 50 -56.44 8.34 40.91
N GLY A 51 -55.28 7.74 40.61
CA GLY A 51 -54.84 7.45 39.24
C GLY A 51 -54.52 8.70 38.41
N VAL A 52 -54.13 9.81 39.05
CA VAL A 52 -53.93 11.12 38.42
C VAL A 52 -52.44 11.41 38.22
N LEU A 53 -52.07 11.81 37.01
CA LEU A 53 -50.73 12.28 36.65
C LEU A 53 -50.77 13.78 36.33
N ARG A 54 -49.83 14.55 36.91
CA ARG A 54 -49.63 15.99 36.60
C ARG A 54 -48.17 16.32 36.42
N GLY A 55 -47.85 17.28 35.55
CA GLY A 55 -46.48 17.81 35.46
C GLY A 55 -46.10 18.64 36.68
N ARG A 56 -44.91 18.44 37.22
CA ARG A 56 -44.34 19.29 38.27
C ARG A 56 -43.95 20.66 37.72
N ARG A 57 -43.79 21.64 38.61
CA ARG A 57 -43.31 22.98 38.25
C ARG A 57 -41.94 22.88 37.56
N GLY A 58 -41.81 23.50 36.39
CA GLY A 58 -40.58 23.48 35.59
C GLY A 58 -40.48 22.36 34.55
N ALA A 59 -41.28 21.29 34.65
CA ALA A 59 -41.25 20.17 33.70
C ALA A 59 -41.48 20.62 32.24
N ARG A 60 -42.46 21.50 32.02
CA ARG A 60 -42.75 22.07 30.68
C ARG A 60 -41.56 22.85 30.11
N LEU A 61 -40.88 23.65 30.93
CA LEU A 61 -39.73 24.44 30.48
C LEU A 61 -38.58 23.51 30.08
N VAL A 62 -38.30 22.49 30.88
CA VAL A 62 -37.26 21.49 30.61
C VAL A 62 -37.55 20.74 29.31
N ALA A 63 -38.79 20.30 29.09
CA ALA A 63 -39.18 19.61 27.87
C ALA A 63 -39.01 20.49 26.62
N LEU A 64 -39.29 21.80 26.72
CA LEU A 64 -39.13 22.73 25.60
C LEU A 64 -37.67 23.08 25.31
N THR A 65 -36.80 23.17 26.32
CA THR A 65 -35.41 23.62 26.14
C THR A 65 -34.40 22.49 25.97
N SER A 66 -34.71 21.29 26.47
CA SER A 66 -33.81 20.14 26.45
C SER A 66 -34.40 18.89 25.77
N GLY A 67 -35.67 18.95 25.33
CA GLY A 67 -36.31 17.86 24.59
C GLY A 67 -35.77 17.64 23.18
N GLY A 68 -36.24 16.57 22.56
CA GLY A 68 -35.82 16.11 21.23
C GLY A 68 -35.20 14.72 21.25
N ALA A 69 -35.20 14.05 20.10
CA ALA A 69 -34.70 12.69 19.95
C ALA A 69 -33.23 12.63 19.49
N ILE A 70 -32.77 13.62 18.72
CA ILE A 70 -31.39 13.68 18.22
C ILE A 70 -30.45 13.90 19.43
N PRO A 71 -29.49 13.00 19.69
CA PRO A 71 -28.54 13.15 20.79
C PRO A 71 -27.59 14.34 20.56
N GLU A 72 -27.05 14.91 21.64
CA GLU A 72 -25.96 15.87 21.49
C GLU A 72 -24.65 15.11 21.21
N THR A 73 -24.10 15.28 20.01
CA THR A 73 -22.69 15.04 19.73
C THR A 73 -21.89 16.25 20.22
N ALA A 74 -20.80 15.98 20.92
CA ALA A 74 -19.94 17.01 21.47
C ALA A 74 -18.89 17.36 20.42
N ASP A 75 -19.05 18.54 19.82
CA ASP A 75 -18.06 19.10 18.92
C ASP A 75 -17.43 20.34 19.57
N TYR A 76 -16.13 20.47 19.43
CA TYR A 76 -15.40 21.68 19.81
C TYR A 76 -15.49 22.68 18.65
N LYS A 77 -15.77 23.94 18.98
CA LYS A 77 -15.70 25.01 17.98
C LYS A 77 -14.25 25.32 17.66
N VAL A 78 -13.90 25.36 16.39
CA VAL A 78 -12.58 25.81 15.93
C VAL A 78 -12.66 27.30 15.63
N VAL A 79 -11.84 28.09 16.32
CA VAL A 79 -11.81 29.55 16.22
C VAL A 79 -10.42 30.03 15.83
N ALA A 80 -10.36 30.83 14.77
CA ALA A 80 -9.14 31.47 14.31
C ALA A 80 -8.73 32.61 15.27
N ASP A 81 -7.46 32.62 15.64
CA ASP A 81 -6.82 33.61 16.49
C ASP A 81 -5.91 34.52 15.62
N PRO A 82 -5.94 35.86 15.76
CA PRO A 82 -6.65 36.68 16.75
C PRO A 82 -8.07 37.11 16.36
N ASP A 83 -8.54 36.79 15.15
CA ASP A 83 -9.77 37.36 14.58
C ASP A 83 -11.07 36.85 15.22
N GLU A 84 -10.97 35.93 16.18
CA GLU A 84 -12.06 35.24 16.90
C GLU A 84 -13.17 34.68 15.99
N THR A 85 -12.82 34.39 14.74
CA THR A 85 -13.77 33.91 13.73
C THR A 85 -13.91 32.40 13.82
N VAL A 86 -15.15 31.89 13.91
CA VAL A 86 -15.42 30.44 13.88
C VAL A 86 -15.16 29.91 12.48
N VAL A 87 -14.15 29.08 12.32
CA VAL A 87 -13.75 28.49 11.02
C VAL A 87 -14.35 27.10 10.81
N GLY A 88 -14.86 26.48 11.86
CA GLY A 88 -15.64 25.24 11.79
C GLY A 88 -15.76 24.57 13.15
N THR A 89 -15.97 23.27 13.13
CA THR A 89 -16.04 22.43 14.32
C THR A 89 -15.13 21.21 14.13
N VAL A 90 -14.75 20.57 15.22
CA VAL A 90 -14.06 19.27 15.23
C VAL A 90 -14.65 18.41 16.35
N ASN A 91 -14.54 17.09 16.23
CA ASN A 91 -15.04 16.17 17.26
C ASN A 91 -14.29 16.36 18.60
N GLU A 92 -15.00 16.23 19.72
CA GLU A 92 -14.45 16.39 21.07
C GLU A 92 -13.27 15.46 21.36
N ASP A 93 -13.35 14.17 20.99
CA ASP A 93 -12.31 13.19 21.35
C ASP A 93 -11.00 13.50 20.60
N TRP A 94 -11.11 13.83 19.30
CA TRP A 94 -9.97 14.30 18.52
C TRP A 94 -9.38 15.60 19.10
N ALA A 95 -10.23 16.55 19.51
CA ALA A 95 -9.78 17.84 20.05
C ALA A 95 -9.06 17.68 21.39
N ILE A 96 -9.45 16.72 22.23
CA ILE A 96 -8.82 16.43 23.52
C ILE A 96 -7.46 15.74 23.36
N GLU A 97 -7.35 14.82 22.41
CA GLU A 97 -6.10 14.11 22.10
C GLU A 97 -5.08 14.99 21.38
N SER A 98 -5.53 16.08 20.75
CA SER A 98 -4.68 17.00 20.01
C SER A 98 -3.88 17.94 20.93
N MET A 99 -2.61 18.18 20.58
CA MET A 99 -1.70 19.04 21.32
C MET A 99 -1.52 20.42 20.66
N ALA A 100 -1.06 21.40 21.46
CA ALA A 100 -0.66 22.69 20.94
C ALA A 100 0.55 22.53 19.99
N GLY A 101 0.42 23.05 18.76
CA GLY A 101 1.40 22.89 17.69
C GLY A 101 0.96 21.93 16.58
N ASP A 102 -0.01 21.06 16.84
CA ASP A 102 -0.52 20.11 15.84
C ASP A 102 -1.19 20.84 14.68
N ILE A 103 -1.02 20.29 13.48
CA ILE A 103 -1.55 20.86 12.24
C ILE A 103 -2.60 19.92 11.68
N PHE A 104 -3.78 20.46 11.37
CA PHE A 104 -4.90 19.67 10.86
C PHE A 104 -5.65 20.41 9.74
N LEU A 105 -6.35 19.65 8.91
CA LEU A 105 -7.09 20.17 7.77
C LEU A 105 -8.54 20.43 8.17
N LEU A 106 -9.02 21.65 7.93
CA LEU A 106 -10.45 21.98 8.06
C LEU A 106 -10.89 22.75 6.82
N GLY A 107 -11.78 22.13 6.03
CA GLY A 107 -12.08 22.58 4.67
C GLY A 107 -10.89 22.31 3.74
N SER A 108 -10.43 23.35 3.02
CA SER A 108 -9.24 23.31 2.16
C SER A 108 -7.99 23.90 2.81
N THR A 109 -8.08 24.32 4.07
CA THR A 109 -7.04 25.10 4.75
C THR A 109 -6.42 24.32 5.90
N SER A 110 -5.10 24.37 6.02
CA SER A 110 -4.35 23.78 7.13
C SER A 110 -4.32 24.75 8.31
N TRP A 111 -4.73 24.28 9.48
CA TRP A 111 -4.78 25.05 10.73
C TRP A 111 -3.82 24.47 11.75
N ARG A 112 -3.07 25.32 12.45
CA ARG A 112 -2.19 24.95 13.57
C ARG A 112 -2.87 25.27 14.89
N ILE A 113 -2.97 24.30 15.78
CA ILE A 113 -3.54 24.46 17.13
C ILE A 113 -2.63 25.35 17.97
N ARG A 114 -3.19 26.43 18.52
CA ARG A 114 -2.53 27.25 19.55
C ARG A 114 -2.83 26.73 20.94
N ARG A 115 -4.11 26.43 21.20
CA ARG A 115 -4.59 25.98 22.50
C ARG A 115 -5.93 25.28 22.36
N VAL A 116 -6.14 24.26 23.18
CA VAL A 116 -7.44 23.62 23.39
C VAL A 116 -8.02 24.10 24.72
N GLU A 117 -9.26 24.55 24.71
CA GLU A 117 -10.06 25.00 25.85
C GLU A 117 -11.36 24.18 25.92
N ALA A 118 -12.14 24.27 27.00
CA ALA A 118 -13.37 23.49 27.16
C ALA A 118 -14.41 23.85 26.07
N GLY A 119 -14.59 22.96 25.09
CA GLY A 119 -15.52 23.14 23.96
C GLY A 119 -14.99 24.05 22.83
N LEU A 120 -13.71 24.42 22.84
CA LEU A 120 -13.11 25.36 21.89
C LEU A 120 -11.67 24.96 21.53
N VAL A 121 -11.31 24.98 20.25
CA VAL A 121 -9.93 24.86 19.76
C VAL A 121 -9.54 26.19 19.11
N ARG A 122 -8.53 26.88 19.65
CA ARG A 122 -7.98 28.10 19.06
C ARG A 122 -6.87 27.75 18.08
N VAL A 123 -6.95 28.28 16.87
CA VAL A 123 -6.05 27.92 15.76
C VAL A 123 -5.50 29.14 15.02
N VAL A 124 -4.37 28.97 14.34
CA VAL A 124 -3.79 29.93 13.39
C VAL A 124 -3.54 29.24 12.05
N ASP A 125 -3.55 29.97 10.94
CA ASP A 125 -3.24 29.40 9.61
C ASP A 125 -1.83 28.78 9.59
N ALA A 126 -1.72 27.54 9.09
CA ALA A 126 -0.48 26.79 8.99
C ALA A 126 0.27 27.00 7.66
N GLN A 127 -0.22 27.86 6.77
CA GLN A 127 0.40 28.30 5.51
C GLN A 127 0.82 27.15 4.60
N GLY A 128 -0.04 26.13 4.46
CA GLY A 128 0.21 24.99 3.58
C GLY A 128 1.14 23.92 4.14
N ALA A 129 1.49 23.97 5.43
CA ALA A 129 2.17 22.87 6.10
C ALA A 129 1.31 21.58 6.06
N PRO A 130 1.94 20.39 5.96
CA PRO A 130 1.25 19.12 5.80
C PRO A 130 0.34 18.82 7.02
N PRO A 131 -0.98 18.65 6.83
CA PRO A 131 -1.93 18.48 7.92
C PRO A 131 -2.23 17.02 8.23
N SER A 132 -2.69 16.77 9.46
CA SER A 132 -3.51 15.61 9.82
C SER A 132 -4.98 15.86 9.46
N VAL A 133 -5.80 14.83 9.34
CA VAL A 133 -7.25 15.00 9.06
C VAL A 133 -8.01 14.74 10.36
N PRO A 134 -8.79 15.71 10.88
CA PRO A 134 -9.62 15.49 12.04
C PRO A 134 -10.67 14.44 11.72
N PHE A 135 -10.92 13.52 12.65
CA PHE A 135 -11.97 12.53 12.49
C PHE A 135 -13.27 13.02 13.14
N TRP A 136 -14.38 12.53 12.61
CA TRP A 136 -15.70 12.72 13.19
C TRP A 136 -16.20 11.37 13.68
N LEU A 137 -16.41 11.23 14.98
CA LEU A 137 -17.14 10.09 15.55
C LEU A 137 -18.64 10.37 15.38
N GLY A 138 -19.10 10.27 14.13
CA GLY A 138 -20.51 10.08 13.84
C GLY A 138 -20.80 8.60 13.76
N GLU A 139 -21.95 8.16 14.27
CA GLU A 139 -22.45 6.82 13.97
C GLU A 139 -22.90 6.83 12.51
N ALA A 140 -21.96 6.61 11.58
CA ALA A 140 -22.31 6.37 10.19
C ALA A 140 -23.19 5.11 10.15
N PRO A 141 -24.33 5.12 9.43
CA PRO A 141 -25.13 3.92 9.30
C PRO A 141 -24.26 2.82 8.69
N ALA A 142 -24.21 1.67 9.37
CA ALA A 142 -23.56 0.48 8.82
C ALA A 142 -24.28 0.01 7.56
N ARG A 143 -23.60 -0.78 6.72
CA ARG A 143 -24.21 -1.38 5.54
C ARG A 143 -25.46 -2.18 5.91
N THR A 144 -26.55 -1.99 5.15
CA THR A 144 -27.81 -2.72 5.38
C THR A 144 -27.68 -4.19 4.97
N ALA A 145 -28.61 -5.03 5.43
CA ALA A 145 -28.62 -6.45 5.09
C ALA A 145 -28.75 -6.66 3.56
N GLU A 146 -29.58 -5.87 2.89
CA GLU A 146 -29.78 -5.95 1.43
C GLU A 146 -28.50 -5.59 0.68
N LEU A 147 -27.81 -4.51 1.07
CA LEU A 147 -26.57 -4.12 0.40
C LEU A 147 -25.44 -5.10 0.70
N SER A 148 -25.40 -5.70 1.89
CA SER A 148 -24.47 -6.80 2.21
C SER A 148 -24.73 -8.05 1.36
N ALA A 149 -26.00 -8.38 1.09
CA ALA A 149 -26.37 -9.47 0.19
C ALA A 149 -25.90 -9.20 -1.25
N GLU A 150 -26.10 -7.99 -1.79
CA GLU A 150 -25.62 -7.62 -3.12
C GLU A 150 -24.08 -7.67 -3.24
N VAL A 151 -23.35 -7.23 -2.21
CA VAL A 151 -21.88 -7.37 -2.17
C VAL A 151 -21.45 -8.84 -2.17
N SER A 152 -22.17 -9.67 -1.41
CA SER A 152 -21.95 -11.12 -1.35
C SER A 152 -22.20 -11.77 -2.72
N ASP A 153 -23.31 -11.45 -3.37
CA ASP A 153 -23.70 -11.99 -4.67
C ASP A 153 -22.71 -11.60 -5.77
N LEU A 154 -22.23 -10.34 -5.76
CA LEU A 154 -21.20 -9.87 -6.68
C LEU A 154 -19.91 -10.67 -6.51
N ARG A 155 -19.47 -10.91 -5.28
CA ARG A 155 -18.27 -11.71 -4.99
C ARG A 155 -18.46 -13.18 -5.40
N ALA A 156 -19.63 -13.77 -5.13
CA ALA A 156 -19.94 -15.15 -5.49
C ALA A 156 -19.94 -15.35 -7.01
N ARG A 157 -20.57 -14.44 -7.77
CA ARG A 157 -20.58 -14.50 -9.24
C ARG A 157 -19.18 -14.33 -9.83
N LEU A 158 -18.39 -13.38 -9.31
CA LEU A 158 -17.00 -13.20 -9.75
C LEU A 158 -16.12 -14.40 -9.43
N ALA A 159 -16.28 -15.01 -8.25
CA ALA A 159 -15.55 -16.23 -7.89
C ALA A 159 -15.74 -17.32 -8.96
N GLY A 160 -16.98 -17.51 -9.45
CA GLY A 160 -17.26 -18.48 -10.50
C GLY A 160 -16.56 -18.20 -11.84
N TYR A 161 -16.26 -16.95 -12.18
CA TYR A 161 -15.42 -16.63 -13.36
C TYR A 161 -13.94 -16.86 -13.06
N LEU A 162 -13.47 -16.47 -11.88
CA LEU A 162 -12.08 -16.62 -11.45
C LEU A 162 -11.66 -18.09 -11.34
N GLU A 163 -12.55 -18.97 -10.89
CA GLU A 163 -12.34 -20.43 -10.84
C GLU A 163 -12.17 -21.06 -12.24
N ARG A 164 -12.75 -20.44 -13.27
CA ARG A 164 -12.64 -20.85 -14.67
C ARG A 164 -11.51 -20.15 -15.41
N ASP A 165 -10.73 -19.32 -14.71
CA ASP A 165 -9.70 -18.44 -15.27
C ASP A 165 -10.21 -17.51 -16.39
N ASP A 166 -11.49 -17.10 -16.31
CA ASP A 166 -12.16 -16.27 -17.32
C ASP A 166 -12.26 -14.80 -16.87
N ALA A 167 -11.10 -14.12 -16.83
CA ALA A 167 -11.03 -12.71 -16.47
C ALA A 167 -11.72 -11.78 -17.50
N ALA A 168 -11.82 -12.20 -18.77
CA ALA A 168 -12.51 -11.43 -19.81
C ALA A 168 -14.03 -11.48 -19.61
N GLY A 169 -14.60 -12.66 -19.36
CA GLY A 169 -16.00 -12.85 -19.04
C GLY A 169 -16.41 -12.13 -17.74
N ALA A 170 -15.56 -12.18 -16.70
CA ALA A 170 -15.77 -11.43 -15.47
C ALA A 170 -15.92 -9.91 -15.70
N ARG A 171 -15.04 -9.34 -16.54
CA ARG A 171 -15.08 -7.91 -16.91
C ARG A 171 -16.34 -7.57 -17.69
N ALA A 172 -16.64 -8.34 -18.72
CA ALA A 172 -17.83 -8.13 -19.54
C ALA A 172 -19.13 -8.22 -18.71
N TRP A 173 -19.20 -9.18 -17.78
CA TRP A 173 -20.32 -9.30 -16.86
C TRP A 173 -20.45 -8.09 -15.93
N LEU A 174 -19.35 -7.63 -15.30
CA LEU A 174 -19.39 -6.44 -14.43
C LEU A 174 -19.83 -5.18 -15.18
N MET A 175 -19.35 -4.99 -16.40
CA MET A 175 -19.75 -3.86 -17.24
C MET A 175 -21.24 -3.92 -17.58
N GLY A 176 -21.76 -5.11 -17.92
CA GLY A 176 -23.16 -5.32 -18.26
C GLY A 176 -24.10 -5.20 -17.06
N GLU A 177 -23.75 -5.79 -15.93
CA GLU A 177 -24.60 -5.83 -14.71
C GLU A 177 -24.57 -4.50 -13.95
N ALA A 178 -23.37 -3.94 -13.72
CA ALA A 178 -23.18 -2.79 -12.84
C ALA A 178 -23.00 -1.46 -13.60
N GLY A 179 -23.01 -1.47 -14.94
CA GLY A 179 -22.82 -0.27 -15.76
C GLY A 179 -21.46 0.38 -15.59
N LEU A 180 -20.45 -0.39 -15.18
CA LEU A 180 -19.10 0.10 -14.92
C LEU A 180 -18.33 0.33 -16.24
N GLY A 181 -17.45 1.32 -16.24
CA GLY A 181 -16.44 1.46 -17.30
C GLY A 181 -15.38 0.36 -17.22
N ASP A 182 -14.72 0.06 -18.35
CA ASP A 182 -13.74 -1.03 -18.45
C ASP A 182 -12.60 -0.91 -17.42
N ASP A 183 -12.06 0.30 -17.22
CA ASP A 183 -11.02 0.58 -16.21
C ASP A 183 -11.42 0.10 -14.80
N ALA A 184 -12.66 0.36 -14.39
CA ALA A 184 -13.17 -0.01 -13.07
C ALA A 184 -13.39 -1.53 -12.98
N ALA A 185 -13.93 -2.14 -14.04
CA ALA A 185 -14.12 -3.58 -14.12
C ALA A 185 -12.77 -4.33 -14.03
N VAL A 186 -11.75 -3.88 -14.77
CA VAL A 186 -10.38 -4.41 -14.71
C VAL A 186 -9.85 -4.36 -13.27
N GLN A 187 -9.99 -3.21 -12.59
CA GLN A 187 -9.49 -3.06 -11.23
C GLN A 187 -10.18 -4.00 -10.23
N ILE A 188 -11.51 -4.13 -10.32
CA ILE A 188 -12.29 -5.02 -9.42
C ILE A 188 -11.89 -6.48 -9.64
N VAL A 189 -11.84 -6.94 -10.90
CA VAL A 189 -11.45 -8.31 -11.23
C VAL A 189 -10.02 -8.60 -10.76
N HIS A 190 -9.11 -7.65 -10.93
CA HIS A 190 -7.73 -7.82 -10.47
C HIS A 190 -7.61 -7.85 -8.94
N TYR A 191 -8.31 -6.95 -8.24
CA TYR A 191 -8.30 -6.88 -6.78
C TYR A 191 -8.90 -8.13 -6.14
N LEU A 192 -10.10 -8.54 -6.57
CA LEU A 192 -10.77 -9.73 -6.07
C LEU A 192 -10.10 -11.01 -6.57
N GLY A 193 -9.52 -11.02 -7.78
CA GLY A 193 -8.70 -12.13 -8.25
C GLY A 193 -7.47 -12.37 -7.37
N ALA A 194 -6.78 -11.31 -6.95
CA ALA A 194 -5.67 -11.40 -6.00
C ALA A 194 -6.14 -11.91 -4.62
N ALA A 195 -7.28 -11.43 -4.13
CA ALA A 195 -7.88 -11.93 -2.88
C ALA A 195 -8.28 -13.41 -2.97
N HIS A 196 -8.89 -13.83 -4.07
CA HIS A 196 -9.26 -15.23 -4.31
C HIS A 196 -8.03 -16.14 -4.34
N ARG A 197 -6.93 -15.71 -4.99
CA ARG A 197 -5.66 -16.46 -4.97
C ARG A 197 -5.05 -16.55 -3.56
N ALA A 198 -5.19 -15.50 -2.76
CA ALA A 198 -4.69 -15.46 -1.38
C ALA A 198 -5.47 -16.37 -0.44
N LEU A 199 -6.79 -16.27 -0.49
CA LEU A 199 -7.70 -16.92 0.46
C LEU A 199 -8.22 -18.27 -0.05
N GLY A 200 -8.01 -18.59 -1.33
CA GLY A 200 -8.57 -19.76 -2.01
C GLY A 200 -10.09 -19.71 -2.25
N VAL A 201 -10.78 -18.72 -1.67
CA VAL A 201 -12.22 -18.46 -1.82
C VAL A 201 -12.44 -16.96 -1.59
N LEU A 202 -13.46 -16.37 -2.22
CA LEU A 202 -13.87 -15.02 -1.89
C LEU A 202 -14.84 -15.03 -0.69
N PRO A 203 -14.64 -14.17 0.33
CA PRO A 203 -15.57 -14.10 1.45
C PRO A 203 -16.95 -13.59 1.02
N THR A 204 -17.99 -14.34 1.36
CA THR A 204 -19.42 -14.09 1.08
C THR A 204 -20.24 -14.27 2.37
N GLN A 205 -21.56 -14.07 2.32
CA GLN A 205 -22.45 -14.42 3.44
C GLN A 205 -22.58 -15.94 3.64
N GLU A 206 -22.17 -16.76 2.66
CA GLU A 206 -22.10 -18.21 2.81
C GLU A 206 -20.70 -18.72 3.16
N ASP A 207 -19.65 -17.96 2.86
CA ASP A 207 -18.25 -18.36 3.05
C ASP A 207 -17.53 -17.35 3.95
N LEU A 208 -17.46 -17.69 5.23
CA LEU A 208 -16.74 -16.94 6.25
C LEU A 208 -15.26 -17.36 6.27
N VAL A 209 -14.32 -16.42 6.18
CA VAL A 209 -12.88 -16.73 6.13
C VAL A 209 -12.17 -16.20 7.37
N PHE A 210 -11.52 -17.09 8.11
CA PHE A 210 -10.64 -16.76 9.23
C PHE A 210 -9.19 -16.79 8.74
N GLU A 211 -8.59 -15.61 8.64
CA GLU A 211 -7.21 -15.43 8.23
C GLU A 211 -6.32 -15.06 9.43
N ARG A 212 -5.15 -15.68 9.53
CA ARG A 212 -4.14 -15.36 10.55
C ARG A 212 -2.76 -15.18 9.95
N PHE A 213 -2.06 -14.16 10.42
CA PHE A 213 -0.68 -13.85 10.05
C PHE A 213 0.06 -13.19 11.23
N PHE A 214 1.39 -13.18 11.17
CA PHE A 214 2.23 -12.57 12.20
C PHE A 214 2.33 -11.04 12.04
N ASP A 215 2.45 -10.33 13.15
CA ASP A 215 2.85 -8.92 13.18
C ASP A 215 4.39 -8.78 13.37
N GLU A 216 4.95 -7.58 13.16
CA GLU A 216 6.40 -7.35 13.29
C GLU A 216 6.91 -7.50 14.74
N THR A 217 6.02 -7.51 15.72
CA THR A 217 6.35 -7.66 17.15
C THR A 217 6.35 -9.13 17.60
N GLY A 218 6.04 -10.07 16.69
CA GLY A 218 5.89 -11.50 16.99
C GLY A 218 4.52 -11.91 17.56
N GLY A 219 3.57 -10.97 17.62
CA GLY A 219 2.14 -11.24 17.80
C GLY A 219 1.51 -11.80 16.54
N MET A 220 0.20 -12.05 16.60
CA MET A 220 -0.58 -12.45 15.43
C MET A 220 -1.81 -11.56 15.29
N GLN A 221 -2.25 -11.37 14.06
CA GLN A 221 -3.53 -10.76 13.75
C GLN A 221 -4.47 -11.86 13.27
N LEU A 222 -5.66 -11.92 13.86
CA LEU A 222 -6.74 -12.78 13.41
C LEU A 222 -7.81 -11.91 12.77
N VAL A 223 -7.94 -12.00 11.45
CA VAL A 223 -8.96 -11.30 10.68
C VAL A 223 -10.06 -12.28 10.31
N VAL A 224 -11.32 -11.92 10.58
CA VAL A 224 -12.49 -12.66 10.10
C VAL A 224 -13.13 -11.83 9.00
N HIS A 225 -13.04 -12.32 7.76
CA HIS A 225 -13.68 -11.72 6.59
C HIS A 225 -15.15 -12.14 6.57
N ALA A 226 -16.03 -11.19 6.86
CA ALA A 226 -17.44 -11.39 7.17
C ALA A 226 -18.25 -10.24 6.55
N PRO A 227 -18.70 -10.33 5.29
CA PRO A 227 -19.40 -9.24 4.61
C PRO A 227 -20.86 -9.04 5.07
N PHE A 228 -21.15 -9.23 6.36
CA PHE A 228 -22.49 -9.09 6.95
C PHE A 228 -22.86 -7.65 7.32
N GLY A 229 -21.89 -6.72 7.32
CA GLY A 229 -22.09 -5.32 7.72
C GLY A 229 -21.61 -5.03 9.14
N GLY A 230 -21.33 -3.76 9.41
CA GLY A 230 -20.57 -3.31 10.58
C GLY A 230 -21.27 -3.58 11.91
N ARG A 231 -22.60 -3.63 11.95
CA ARG A 231 -23.36 -3.91 13.18
C ARG A 231 -23.19 -5.36 13.65
N ILE A 232 -23.32 -6.31 12.73
CA ILE A 232 -23.13 -7.75 13.02
C ILE A 232 -21.65 -8.02 13.31
N ASN A 233 -20.74 -7.45 12.53
CA ASN A 233 -19.30 -7.63 12.74
C ASN A 233 -18.83 -7.04 14.08
N ARG A 234 -19.39 -5.91 14.50
CA ARG A 234 -19.15 -5.32 15.83
C ARG A 234 -19.65 -6.22 16.94
N ALA A 235 -20.88 -6.75 16.81
CA ALA A 235 -21.42 -7.73 17.76
C ALA A 235 -20.53 -8.96 17.88
N LEU A 236 -20.14 -9.56 16.75
CA LEU A 236 -19.26 -10.72 16.69
C LEU A 236 -17.89 -10.43 17.32
N GLY A 237 -17.28 -9.29 17.00
CA GLY A 237 -15.98 -8.88 17.52
C GLY A 237 -15.99 -8.67 19.04
N LEU A 238 -17.00 -7.98 19.57
CA LEU A 238 -17.17 -7.78 21.01
C LEU A 238 -17.41 -9.09 21.76
N ALA A 239 -18.29 -9.95 21.23
CA ALA A 239 -18.61 -11.24 21.84
C ALA A 239 -17.39 -12.18 21.85
N LEU A 240 -16.66 -12.28 20.74
CA LEU A 240 -15.40 -13.03 20.66
C LEU A 240 -14.39 -12.46 21.66
N ARG A 241 -14.14 -11.15 21.64
CA ARG A 241 -13.20 -10.49 22.58
C ARG A 241 -13.50 -10.86 24.03
N LYS A 242 -14.78 -10.84 24.44
CA LYS A 242 -15.17 -11.21 25.81
C LYS A 242 -14.88 -12.69 26.13
N ARG A 243 -15.09 -13.60 25.18
CA ARG A 243 -14.79 -15.03 25.36
C ARG A 243 -13.30 -15.31 25.45
N PHE A 244 -12.49 -14.62 24.65
CA PHE A 244 -11.04 -14.66 24.78
C PHE A 244 -10.58 -14.14 26.16
N CYS A 245 -11.09 -12.98 26.59
CA CYS A 245 -10.76 -12.43 27.89
C CYS A 245 -11.08 -13.39 29.05
N ARG A 246 -12.26 -14.01 29.07
CA ARG A 246 -12.63 -14.99 30.11
C ARG A 246 -11.77 -16.26 30.10
N ARG A 247 -11.21 -16.64 28.96
CA ARG A 247 -10.44 -17.88 28.81
C ARG A 247 -8.96 -17.69 29.13
N PHE A 248 -8.43 -16.50 28.87
CA PHE A 248 -6.99 -16.22 28.94
C PHE A 248 -6.60 -15.08 29.89
N ASP A 249 -7.58 -14.42 30.52
CA ASP A 249 -7.42 -13.37 31.54
C ASP A 249 -6.66 -12.12 31.06
N PHE A 250 -6.93 -11.67 29.83
CA PHE A 250 -6.38 -10.43 29.29
C PHE A 250 -7.32 -9.82 28.23
N GLU A 251 -7.23 -8.51 28.00
CA GLU A 251 -8.04 -7.82 26.98
C GLU A 251 -7.34 -7.76 25.61
N LEU A 252 -8.09 -8.06 24.55
CA LEU A 252 -7.61 -7.98 23.17
C LEU A 252 -7.95 -6.63 22.54
N GLN A 253 -7.00 -6.06 21.79
CA GLN A 253 -7.33 -5.00 20.83
C GLN A 253 -8.18 -5.59 19.70
N ALA A 254 -9.25 -4.88 19.33
CA ALA A 254 -10.21 -5.33 18.34
C ALA A 254 -10.75 -4.18 17.48
N ALA A 255 -10.99 -4.46 16.19
CA ALA A 255 -11.66 -3.53 15.28
C ALA A 255 -12.68 -4.28 14.41
N ALA A 256 -13.72 -3.59 13.95
CA ALA A 256 -14.70 -4.10 13.00
C ALA A 256 -15.15 -3.01 12.01
N ASN A 257 -15.34 -3.41 10.75
CA ASN A 257 -15.98 -2.62 9.70
C ASN A 257 -17.06 -3.47 9.00
N ASP A 258 -17.57 -3.01 7.85
CA ASP A 258 -18.65 -3.72 7.14
C ASP A 258 -18.24 -5.07 6.55
N ASP A 259 -16.94 -5.27 6.28
CA ASP A 259 -16.43 -6.44 5.57
C ASP A 259 -15.64 -7.42 6.44
N ALA A 260 -15.16 -6.97 7.60
CA ALA A 260 -14.31 -7.79 8.47
C ALA A 260 -14.29 -7.31 9.92
N LEU A 261 -13.75 -8.17 10.78
CA LEU A 261 -13.25 -7.80 12.10
C LEU A 261 -11.83 -8.32 12.30
N VAL A 262 -11.05 -7.67 13.17
CA VAL A 262 -9.70 -8.07 13.53
C VAL A 262 -9.54 -8.18 15.05
N LEU A 263 -8.84 -9.22 15.49
CA LEU A 263 -8.40 -9.44 16.88
C LEU A 263 -6.88 -9.54 16.92
N SER A 264 -6.22 -8.70 17.71
CA SER A 264 -4.76 -8.70 17.83
C SER A 264 -4.32 -9.63 18.97
N LEU A 265 -3.79 -10.80 18.61
CA LEU A 265 -3.36 -11.84 19.54
C LEU A 265 -1.93 -11.60 20.03
N GLY A 266 -1.74 -11.69 21.35
CA GLY A 266 -0.44 -11.59 21.98
C GLY A 266 0.45 -12.81 21.74
N PRO A 267 1.74 -12.74 22.13
CA PRO A 267 2.70 -13.83 21.92
C PRO A 267 2.39 -15.10 22.74
N GLN A 268 1.63 -14.98 23.84
CA GLN A 268 1.30 -16.11 24.72
C GLN A 268 0.04 -16.88 24.29
N GLN A 269 -0.60 -16.51 23.18
CA GLN A 269 -1.84 -17.14 22.73
C GLN A 269 -1.58 -18.00 21.50
N SER A 270 -1.82 -19.30 21.61
CA SER A 270 -1.93 -20.22 20.49
C SER A 270 -3.30 -20.88 20.55
N ILE A 271 -4.05 -20.78 19.46
CA ILE A 271 -5.37 -21.40 19.34
C ILE A 271 -5.47 -21.95 17.93
N PRO A 272 -5.94 -23.20 17.74
CA PRO A 272 -6.30 -23.69 16.42
C PRO A 272 -7.37 -22.79 15.80
N LEU A 273 -7.14 -22.32 14.57
CA LEU A 273 -8.12 -21.47 13.89
C LEU A 273 -9.50 -22.12 13.80
N GLY A 274 -9.54 -23.44 13.62
CA GLY A 274 -10.75 -24.24 13.57
C GLY A 274 -11.64 -24.19 14.83
N ASP A 275 -11.09 -23.82 15.98
CA ASP A 275 -11.84 -23.75 17.23
C ASP A 275 -12.46 -22.38 17.50
N VAL A 276 -12.01 -21.32 16.82
CA VAL A 276 -12.50 -19.95 17.02
C VAL A 276 -14.01 -19.82 16.85
N PRO A 277 -14.66 -20.40 15.80
CA PRO A 277 -16.11 -20.31 15.65
C PRO A 277 -16.88 -20.93 16.83
N ARG A 278 -16.28 -21.92 17.51
CA ARG A 278 -16.90 -22.67 18.62
C ARG A 278 -16.86 -21.92 19.96
N PHE A 279 -16.20 -20.77 20.02
CA PHE A 279 -16.12 -19.97 21.25
C PHE A 279 -17.44 -19.26 21.57
N LEU A 280 -18.31 -19.12 20.57
CA LEU A 280 -19.65 -18.58 20.71
C LEU A 280 -20.67 -19.67 20.37
N SER A 281 -21.78 -19.64 21.10
CA SER A 281 -22.96 -20.45 20.82
C SER A 281 -24.15 -19.51 20.66
N PRO A 282 -25.06 -19.75 19.69
CA PRO A 282 -26.24 -18.93 19.48
C PRO A 282 -27.03 -18.70 20.78
N ARG A 283 -27.16 -19.75 21.59
CA ARG A 283 -27.92 -19.75 22.85
C ARG A 283 -27.38 -18.82 23.94
N THR A 284 -26.11 -18.45 23.84
CA THR A 284 -25.43 -17.61 24.87
C THR A 284 -24.84 -16.34 24.27
N ALA A 285 -25.07 -16.09 22.98
CA ALA A 285 -24.45 -14.99 22.24
C ALA A 285 -24.95 -13.64 22.76
N GLU A 286 -26.26 -13.49 22.96
CA GLU A 286 -26.88 -12.28 23.51
C GLU A 286 -26.32 -11.94 24.90
N ASP A 287 -26.34 -12.88 25.85
CA ASP A 287 -25.79 -12.68 27.19
C ASP A 287 -24.30 -12.32 27.17
N THR A 288 -23.53 -12.99 26.30
CA THR A 288 -22.10 -12.72 26.15
C THR A 288 -21.86 -11.31 25.61
N LEU A 289 -22.63 -10.90 24.61
CA LEU A 289 -22.57 -9.59 24.00
C LEU A 289 -22.99 -8.51 24.99
N ALA A 290 -24.10 -8.70 25.71
CA ALA A 290 -24.57 -7.80 26.75
C ALA A 290 -23.47 -7.53 27.80
N GLN A 291 -22.78 -8.58 28.25
CA GLN A 291 -21.63 -8.46 29.17
C GLN A 291 -20.39 -7.82 28.53
N ALA A 292 -20.18 -8.00 27.22
CA ALA A 292 -19.08 -7.38 26.49
C ALA A 292 -19.29 -5.87 26.31
N LEU A 293 -20.53 -5.45 26.10
CA LEU A 293 -20.94 -4.07 25.89
C LEU A 293 -20.73 -3.19 27.12
N LEU A 294 -20.85 -3.74 28.32
CA LEU A 294 -20.66 -2.99 29.57
C LEU A 294 -19.28 -2.33 29.67
N ALA A 295 -18.24 -2.98 29.15
CA ALA A 295 -16.87 -2.47 29.10
C ALA A 295 -16.57 -1.71 27.78
N SER A 296 -17.55 -1.55 26.90
CA SER A 296 -17.38 -0.84 25.64
C SER A 296 -17.69 0.66 25.82
N PRO A 297 -16.91 1.56 25.19
CA PRO A 297 -17.16 3.01 25.20
C PRO A 297 -18.57 3.38 24.71
N MET A 298 -19.08 2.56 23.80
CA MET A 298 -20.41 2.71 23.21
C MET A 298 -21.52 2.70 24.27
N PHE A 299 -21.37 1.91 25.34
CA PHE A 299 -22.36 1.87 26.42
C PHE A 299 -22.44 3.21 27.16
N GLN A 300 -21.29 3.82 27.47
CA GLN A 300 -21.25 5.13 28.13
C GLN A 300 -21.86 6.24 27.27
N VAL A 301 -21.61 6.21 25.95
CA VAL A 301 -22.20 7.14 24.99
C VAL A 301 -23.71 6.98 24.95
N ARG A 302 -24.22 5.74 24.79
CA ARG A 302 -25.66 5.45 24.75
C ARG A 302 -26.35 5.75 26.06
N TRP A 303 -25.71 5.47 27.19
CA TRP A 303 -26.18 5.84 28.52
C TRP A 303 -26.44 7.35 28.61
N ARG A 304 -25.45 8.16 28.23
CA ARG A 304 -25.57 9.63 28.22
C ARG A 304 -26.68 10.10 27.28
N TRP A 305 -26.79 9.52 26.09
CA TRP A 305 -27.85 9.86 25.13
C TRP A 305 -29.23 9.56 25.71
N ASN A 306 -29.40 8.41 26.35
CA ASN A 306 -30.65 8.02 26.99
C ASN A 306 -30.99 8.94 28.16
N LEU A 307 -30.02 9.29 29.01
CA LEU A 307 -30.23 10.28 30.06
C LEU A 307 -30.61 11.66 29.51
N GLY A 308 -30.04 12.06 28.37
CA GLY A 308 -30.40 13.29 27.67
C GLY A 308 -31.82 13.25 27.10
N ARG A 309 -32.20 12.17 26.41
CA ARG A 309 -33.54 11.95 25.85
C ARG A 309 -34.62 11.84 26.93
N ALA A 310 -34.29 11.22 28.06
CA ALA A 310 -35.16 11.12 29.23
C ALA A 310 -35.22 12.41 30.07
N LEU A 311 -34.54 13.48 29.63
CA LEU A 311 -34.46 14.78 30.32
C LEU A 311 -33.82 14.70 31.71
N ILE A 312 -33.04 13.66 32.03
CA ILE A 312 -32.39 13.52 33.34
C ILE A 312 -31.08 14.34 33.36
N VAL A 313 -30.32 14.28 32.27
CA VAL A 313 -29.18 15.18 32.00
C VAL A 313 -29.66 16.25 31.02
N LEU A 314 -29.54 17.51 31.41
CA LEU A 314 -30.14 18.62 30.65
C LEU A 314 -29.17 19.21 29.63
N ARG A 315 -29.69 19.50 28.43
CA ARG A 315 -28.96 20.20 27.35
C ARG A 315 -28.80 21.70 27.64
N GLN A 316 -29.80 22.29 28.30
CA GLN A 316 -29.83 23.70 28.68
C GLN A 316 -30.02 23.82 30.18
N ARG A 317 -29.16 24.59 30.85
CA ARG A 317 -29.23 24.85 32.30
C ARG A 317 -29.04 26.34 32.55
N GLY A 318 -29.98 26.95 33.28
CA GLY A 318 -29.92 28.38 33.61
C GLY A 318 -29.92 29.32 32.39
N GLY A 319 -30.58 28.93 31.29
CA GLY A 319 -30.63 29.71 30.06
C GLY A 319 -29.36 29.65 29.20
N ARG A 320 -28.42 28.75 29.52
CA ARG A 320 -27.21 28.51 28.73
C ARG A 320 -27.07 27.02 28.40
N ARG A 321 -26.32 26.71 27.33
CA ARG A 321 -26.01 25.33 26.95
C ARG A 321 -25.16 24.68 28.05
N ASN A 322 -25.52 23.47 28.44
CA ASN A 322 -24.76 22.67 29.40
C ASN A 322 -23.51 22.10 28.69
N PRO A 323 -22.29 22.42 29.12
CA PRO A 323 -21.06 21.93 28.47
C PRO A 323 -20.99 20.39 28.46
N PRO A 324 -20.52 19.75 27.37
CA PRO A 324 -20.42 18.29 27.30
C PRO A 324 -19.59 17.62 28.41
N PRO A 325 -18.47 18.18 28.89
CA PRO A 325 -17.75 17.60 30.04
C PRO A 325 -18.60 17.52 31.31
N ILE A 326 -19.45 18.52 31.55
CA ILE A 326 -20.39 18.50 32.69
C ILE A 326 -21.47 17.45 32.47
N GLN A 327 -21.99 17.33 31.25
CA GLN A 327 -22.95 16.27 30.91
C GLN A 327 -22.37 14.86 31.13
N ARG A 328 -21.06 14.65 30.85
CA ARG A 328 -20.34 13.40 31.14
C ARG A 328 -20.27 13.11 32.63
N MET A 329 -19.74 14.06 33.41
CA MET A 329 -19.66 13.90 34.87
C MET A 329 -21.03 13.61 35.51
N GLU A 330 -22.09 14.27 35.03
CA GLU A 330 -23.45 14.03 35.53
C GLU A 330 -23.98 12.65 35.10
N ALA A 331 -23.64 12.17 33.90
CA ALA A 331 -24.00 10.83 33.45
C ALA A 331 -23.27 9.74 34.26
N ASP A 332 -22.01 9.97 34.62
CA ASP A 332 -21.21 9.06 35.46
C ASP A 332 -21.75 9.02 36.90
N ASP A 333 -22.08 10.18 37.49
CA ASP A 333 -22.74 10.28 38.79
C ASP A 333 -24.06 9.47 38.82
N LEU A 334 -24.82 9.51 37.72
CA LEU A 334 -26.08 8.77 37.57
C LEU A 334 -25.85 7.28 37.33
N MET A 335 -24.78 6.89 36.62
CA MET A 335 -24.38 5.49 36.47
C MET A 335 -24.08 4.88 37.82
N ALA A 336 -23.28 5.57 38.65
CA ALA A 336 -22.96 5.11 40.00
C ALA A 336 -24.19 4.96 40.91
N ALA A 337 -25.22 5.78 40.70
CA ALA A 337 -26.46 5.71 41.47
C ALA A 337 -27.41 4.58 41.03
N VAL A 338 -27.54 4.35 39.72
CA VAL A 338 -28.51 3.39 39.15
C VAL A 338 -27.89 2.02 38.91
N PHE A 339 -26.61 1.97 38.52
CA PHE A 339 -25.88 0.76 38.19
C PHE A 339 -24.52 0.71 38.92
N PRO A 340 -24.52 0.64 40.26
CA PRO A 340 -23.31 0.73 41.07
C PRO A 340 -22.28 -0.36 40.78
N ALA A 341 -22.73 -1.57 40.39
CA ALA A 341 -21.84 -2.67 40.04
C ALA A 341 -20.96 -2.37 38.81
N LEU A 342 -21.45 -1.55 37.87
CA LEU A 342 -20.67 -1.14 36.70
C LEU A 342 -19.67 -0.01 37.03
N ALA A 343 -20.02 0.86 37.98
CA ALA A 343 -19.16 1.94 38.46
C ALA A 343 -18.16 1.49 39.54
N ALA A 344 -18.25 0.25 40.00
CA ALA A 344 -17.42 -0.27 41.07
C ALA A 344 -15.95 -0.41 40.63
N CYS A 345 -15.04 -0.20 41.57
CA CYS A 345 -13.62 -0.50 41.37
C CYS A 345 -13.44 -2.01 41.11
N GLN A 346 -12.57 -2.35 40.14
CA GLN A 346 -12.29 -3.75 39.78
C GLN A 346 -11.83 -4.60 40.97
N GLU A 347 -11.11 -4.02 41.94
CA GLU A 347 -10.67 -4.73 43.15
C GLU A 347 -11.84 -5.17 44.06
N ASN A 348 -12.97 -4.49 44.00
CA ASN A 348 -14.15 -4.75 44.83
C ASN A 348 -15.31 -5.36 44.04
N ALA A 349 -15.15 -5.55 42.73
CA ALA A 349 -16.17 -6.14 41.89
C ALA A 349 -16.31 -7.64 42.22
N ALA A 350 -17.56 -8.11 42.30
CA ALA A 350 -17.83 -9.53 42.55
C ALA A 350 -17.28 -10.39 41.41
N ALA A 351 -16.69 -11.55 41.75
CA ALA A 351 -16.23 -12.51 40.75
C ALA A 351 -17.42 -13.13 40.01
N GLY A 352 -17.63 -12.77 38.75
CA GLY A 352 -18.71 -13.32 37.91
C GLY A 352 -19.28 -12.32 36.90
N PRO A 353 -20.33 -12.70 36.15
CA PRO A 353 -21.10 -11.78 35.31
C PRO A 353 -21.74 -10.67 36.14
N ILE A 354 -21.81 -9.45 35.58
CA ILE A 354 -22.47 -8.33 36.24
C ILE A 354 -23.99 -8.49 36.08
N GLU A 355 -24.72 -8.57 37.18
CA GLU A 355 -26.19 -8.56 37.16
C GLU A 355 -26.72 -7.18 36.76
N PHE A 356 -27.70 -7.16 35.85
CA PHE A 356 -28.34 -5.93 35.40
C PHE A 356 -29.40 -5.47 36.41
N PRO A 357 -29.35 -4.23 36.91
CA PRO A 357 -30.43 -3.66 37.70
C PRO A 357 -31.72 -3.57 36.89
N ASP A 358 -32.84 -3.93 37.50
CA ASP A 358 -34.17 -3.71 36.91
C ASP A 358 -34.54 -2.22 36.98
N HIS A 359 -33.99 -1.45 36.04
CA HIS A 359 -34.24 -0.02 35.94
C HIS A 359 -34.49 0.37 34.46
N PRO A 360 -35.52 1.19 34.15
CA PRO A 360 -35.86 1.54 32.77
C PRO A 360 -34.69 2.10 31.95
N MET A 361 -33.85 2.95 32.55
CA MET A 361 -32.66 3.50 31.86
C MET A 361 -31.61 2.44 31.51
N VAL A 362 -31.43 1.43 32.38
CA VAL A 362 -30.48 0.34 32.12
C VAL A 362 -31.02 -0.53 31.01
N ARG A 363 -32.28 -0.96 31.10
CA ARG A 363 -32.96 -1.78 30.08
C ARG A 363 -32.93 -1.11 28.71
N GLN A 364 -33.27 0.18 28.62
CA GLN A 364 -33.22 0.92 27.36
C GLN A 364 -31.79 1.05 26.82
N THR A 365 -30.79 1.29 27.69
CA THR A 365 -29.41 1.45 27.23
C THR A 365 -28.82 0.14 26.72
N VAL A 366 -29.10 -0.98 27.40
CA VAL A 366 -28.72 -2.32 26.94
C VAL A 366 -29.41 -2.62 25.61
N TYR A 367 -30.72 -2.36 25.49
CA TYR A 367 -31.47 -2.54 24.26
C TYR A 367 -30.88 -1.73 23.08
N ASP A 368 -30.61 -0.44 23.28
CA ASP A 368 -30.02 0.40 22.23
C ASP A 368 -28.63 -0.11 21.81
N CYS A 369 -27.83 -0.60 22.76
CA CYS A 369 -26.53 -1.16 22.44
C CYS A 369 -26.63 -2.47 21.64
N LEU A 370 -27.59 -3.34 21.98
CA LEU A 370 -27.78 -4.64 21.34
C LEU A 370 -28.43 -4.56 19.95
N HIS A 371 -29.39 -3.65 19.75
CA HIS A 371 -30.20 -3.60 18.52
C HIS A 371 -29.99 -2.35 17.65
N GLU A 372 -29.57 -1.21 18.21
CA GLU A 372 -29.28 -0.01 17.39
C GLU A 372 -27.81 0.10 17.03
N ALA A 373 -26.94 -0.03 18.04
CA ALA A 373 -25.52 0.18 17.88
C ALA A 373 -24.79 -1.09 17.39
N THR A 374 -25.38 -2.25 17.69
CA THR A 374 -25.04 -3.56 17.12
C THR A 374 -26.30 -4.22 16.59
N ASP A 375 -26.17 -5.46 16.09
CA ASP A 375 -27.30 -6.28 15.65
C ASP A 375 -27.16 -7.67 16.27
N VAL A 376 -27.75 -7.85 17.45
CA VAL A 376 -27.72 -9.11 18.19
C VAL A 376 -28.51 -10.20 17.47
N ASP A 377 -29.63 -9.86 16.85
CA ASP A 377 -30.48 -10.82 16.14
C ASP A 377 -29.74 -11.38 14.91
N GLY A 378 -29.07 -10.49 14.16
CA GLY A 378 -28.20 -10.86 13.05
C GLY A 378 -26.98 -11.68 13.49
N LEU A 379 -26.39 -11.38 14.65
CA LEU A 379 -25.32 -12.21 15.23
C LEU A 379 -25.82 -13.62 15.56
N VAL A 380 -26.97 -13.75 16.22
CA VAL A 380 -27.55 -15.06 16.56
C VAL A 380 -27.83 -15.86 15.29
N ALA A 381 -28.47 -15.25 14.30
CA ALA A 381 -28.75 -15.88 13.01
C ALA A 381 -27.48 -16.35 12.28
N LEU A 382 -26.40 -15.54 12.30
CA LEU A 382 -25.10 -15.91 11.76
C LEU A 382 -24.54 -17.16 12.46
N LEU A 383 -24.55 -17.18 13.80
CA LEU A 383 -24.04 -18.31 14.56
C LEU A 383 -24.89 -19.57 14.35
N GLU A 384 -26.21 -19.45 14.23
CA GLU A 384 -27.11 -20.56 13.88
C GLU A 384 -26.79 -21.11 12.49
N GLY A 385 -26.51 -20.22 11.52
CA GLY A 385 -26.09 -20.63 10.18
C GLY A 385 -24.75 -21.36 10.15
N VAL A 386 -23.81 -20.97 11.02
CA VAL A 386 -22.53 -21.70 11.20
C VAL A 386 -22.77 -23.06 11.85
N GLU A 387 -23.62 -23.16 12.88
CA GLU A 387 -23.96 -24.42 13.55
C GLU A 387 -24.72 -25.39 12.63
N ALA A 388 -25.60 -24.86 11.78
CA ALA A 388 -26.34 -25.62 10.77
C ALA A 388 -25.51 -25.99 9.52
N GLY A 389 -24.33 -25.38 9.35
CA GLY A 389 -23.46 -25.59 8.19
C GLY A 389 -23.91 -24.88 6.91
N THR A 390 -24.91 -23.99 6.98
CA THR A 390 -25.31 -23.13 5.84
C THR A 390 -24.27 -22.04 5.58
N VAL A 391 -23.59 -21.57 6.64
CA VAL A 391 -22.42 -20.69 6.54
C VAL A 391 -21.16 -21.54 6.72
N ARG A 392 -20.38 -21.69 5.66
CA ARG A 392 -19.12 -22.43 5.61
C ARG A 392 -18.00 -21.59 6.21
N THR A 393 -17.14 -22.22 7.02
CA THR A 393 -15.97 -21.55 7.61
C THR A 393 -14.68 -22.06 6.98
N HIS A 394 -13.84 -21.14 6.51
CA HIS A 394 -12.54 -21.41 5.91
C HIS A 394 -11.43 -20.85 6.78
N PHE A 395 -10.30 -21.56 6.88
CA PHE A 395 -9.17 -21.16 7.72
C PHE A 395 -7.91 -20.98 6.86
N ARG A 396 -7.24 -19.84 7.02
CA ARG A 396 -6.03 -19.48 6.27
C ARG A 396 -4.96 -18.95 7.18
N GLU A 397 -3.76 -19.51 7.03
CA GLU A 397 -2.54 -18.97 7.64
C GLU A 397 -1.68 -18.41 6.53
N SER A 398 -1.39 -17.11 6.60
CA SER A 398 -0.67 -16.38 5.58
C SER A 398 0.62 -15.81 6.17
N ALA A 399 1.68 -15.75 5.36
CA ALA A 399 2.91 -15.07 5.76
C ALA A 399 2.72 -13.54 5.80
N GLU A 400 1.90 -13.04 4.87
CA GLU A 400 1.50 -11.63 4.74
C GLU A 400 -0.02 -11.51 4.68
N PRO A 401 -0.60 -10.38 5.11
CA PRO A 401 -2.05 -10.16 5.04
C PRO A 401 -2.58 -10.18 3.60
N SER A 402 -3.74 -10.81 3.38
CA SER A 402 -4.45 -10.76 2.10
C SER A 402 -4.89 -9.33 1.71
N PRO A 403 -5.15 -9.07 0.41
CA PRO A 403 -5.60 -7.76 -0.05
C PRO A 403 -6.86 -7.22 0.66
N LEU A 404 -7.76 -8.11 1.10
CA LEU A 404 -8.98 -7.73 1.83
C LEU A 404 -8.69 -7.31 3.28
N CYS A 405 -7.58 -7.76 3.87
CA CYS A 405 -7.17 -7.31 5.21
C CYS A 405 -6.72 -5.83 5.24
N HIS A 406 -6.32 -5.27 4.09
CA HIS A 406 -5.71 -3.94 4.05
C HIS A 406 -6.63 -2.85 4.62
N GLU A 407 -7.94 -2.96 4.40
CA GLU A 407 -8.90 -1.98 4.90
C GLU A 407 -8.98 -2.00 6.42
N ILE A 408 -9.21 -3.17 7.02
CA ILE A 408 -9.39 -3.31 8.48
C ILE A 408 -8.10 -3.04 9.26
N LEU A 409 -6.93 -3.39 8.69
CA LEU A 409 -5.63 -3.09 9.29
C LEU A 409 -5.33 -1.59 9.33
N ASN A 410 -5.78 -0.85 8.31
CA ASN A 410 -5.72 0.62 8.28
C ASN A 410 -7.03 1.26 8.78
N GLY A 411 -7.81 0.52 9.57
CA GLY A 411 -9.08 0.96 10.12
C GLY A 411 -8.98 2.33 10.79
N ARG A 412 -10.00 3.16 10.57
CA ARG A 412 -10.13 4.48 11.20
C ARG A 412 -10.56 4.32 12.68
N PRO A 413 -10.37 5.34 13.54
CA PRO A 413 -10.76 5.30 14.95
C PRO A 413 -12.14 4.71 15.25
N TYR A 414 -13.16 5.05 14.45
CA TYR A 414 -14.53 4.55 14.61
C TYR A 414 -14.71 3.05 14.38
N THR A 415 -13.71 2.36 13.81
CA THR A 415 -13.74 0.90 13.64
C THR A 415 -13.32 0.16 14.91
N PHE A 416 -12.63 0.82 15.85
CA PHE A 416 -12.12 0.17 17.06
C PHE A 416 -13.23 -0.12 18.05
N LEU A 417 -13.10 -1.25 18.75
CA LEU A 417 -14.07 -1.74 19.72
C LEU A 417 -13.61 -1.52 21.17
N ASP A 418 -12.35 -1.12 21.36
CA ASP A 418 -11.65 -0.87 22.62
C ASP A 418 -11.01 0.53 22.64
N ASP A 419 -10.60 0.98 23.83
CA ASP A 419 -10.04 2.31 24.09
C ASP A 419 -8.53 2.43 23.90
N ALA A 420 -7.84 1.44 23.31
CA ALA A 420 -6.38 1.56 23.15
C ALA A 420 -6.00 2.75 22.25
N PRO A 421 -5.01 3.58 22.65
CA PRO A 421 -4.51 4.69 21.83
C PRO A 421 -4.04 4.23 20.45
N LEU A 422 -4.12 5.13 19.47
CA LEU A 422 -3.79 4.83 18.07
C LEU A 422 -2.34 4.38 17.86
N GLU A 423 -1.41 4.92 18.66
CA GLU A 423 0.03 4.67 18.60
C GLU A 423 0.40 3.28 19.10
N GLU A 424 -0.42 2.71 20.00
CA GLU A 424 -0.20 1.42 20.64
C GLU A 424 -0.90 0.26 19.89
N ARG A 425 -1.54 0.57 18.76
CA ARG A 425 -2.30 -0.41 17.95
C ARG A 425 -1.37 -1.36 17.22
N ARG A 426 -1.50 -2.66 17.52
CA ARG A 426 -0.73 -3.73 16.86
C ARG A 426 -1.08 -3.91 15.40
N THR A 427 -2.30 -3.57 14.98
CA THR A 427 -2.71 -3.60 13.56
C THR A 427 -1.89 -2.66 12.69
N ARG A 428 -1.41 -1.54 13.24
CA ARG A 428 -0.52 -0.58 12.53
C ARG A 428 0.93 -1.05 12.46
N ALA A 429 1.33 -2.00 13.29
CA ALA A 429 2.63 -2.65 13.21
C ALA A 429 2.68 -3.75 12.14
N VAL A 430 1.58 -3.99 11.42
CA VAL A 430 1.56 -4.89 10.28
C VAL A 430 2.07 -4.14 9.05
N ALA A 431 3.18 -4.60 8.49
CA ALA A 431 3.66 -4.07 7.23
C ALA A 431 2.78 -4.57 6.07
N LEU A 432 2.35 -3.63 5.23
CA LEU A 432 1.53 -3.90 4.06
C LEU A 432 2.34 -3.74 2.77
N ARG A 433 2.08 -4.62 1.81
CA ARG A 433 2.62 -4.49 0.46
C ARG A 433 1.94 -3.31 -0.26
N ARG A 434 2.73 -2.53 -1.01
CA ARG A 434 2.20 -1.39 -1.80
C ARG A 434 1.58 -1.80 -3.16
N GLY A 435 1.51 -3.09 -3.46
CA GLY A 435 0.95 -3.65 -4.70
C GLY A 435 0.23 -4.98 -4.46
N LEU A 436 -0.57 -5.41 -5.44
CA LEU A 436 -1.33 -6.65 -5.32
C LEU A 436 -0.44 -7.88 -5.60
N PRO A 437 -0.66 -8.98 -4.89
CA PRO A 437 0.03 -10.25 -5.14
C PRO A 437 -0.46 -10.90 -6.44
N GLU A 438 0.48 -11.28 -7.31
CA GLU A 438 0.16 -11.89 -8.60
C GLU A 438 0.08 -13.41 -8.51
N THR A 439 0.85 -14.07 -7.64
CA THR A 439 0.77 -15.53 -7.43
C THR A 439 0.38 -15.92 -6.01
N ALA A 440 -0.28 -17.07 -5.85
CA ALA A 440 -0.64 -17.62 -4.53
C ALA A 440 0.59 -17.97 -3.67
N ARG A 441 1.74 -18.23 -4.31
CA ARG A 441 3.03 -18.45 -3.62
C ARG A 441 3.53 -17.20 -2.91
N ASP A 442 3.17 -16.01 -3.40
CA ASP A 442 3.67 -14.73 -2.88
C ASP A 442 3.09 -14.36 -1.50
N LEU A 443 2.06 -15.05 -1.03
CA LEU A 443 1.34 -14.69 0.21
C LEU A 443 1.27 -15.79 1.26
N GLY A 444 1.25 -17.05 0.83
CA GLY A 444 0.80 -18.16 1.69
C GLY A 444 1.83 -19.25 1.98
N GLN A 445 2.97 -19.29 1.28
CA GLN A 445 3.95 -20.35 1.48
C GLN A 445 5.21 -19.81 2.15
N LEU A 446 5.59 -20.46 3.26
CA LEU A 446 6.87 -20.19 3.89
C LEU A 446 7.99 -20.59 2.96
N ASP A 447 9.03 -19.76 2.93
CA ASP A 447 10.19 -20.01 2.12
C ASP A 447 10.97 -21.22 2.63
N THR A 448 11.23 -22.19 1.75
CA THR A 448 11.92 -23.43 2.13
C THR A 448 13.34 -23.17 2.63
N GLU A 449 14.02 -22.15 2.09
CA GLU A 449 15.34 -21.73 2.57
C GLU A 449 15.25 -21.08 3.95
N ALA A 450 14.26 -20.22 4.19
CA ALA A 450 14.00 -19.67 5.53
C ALA A 450 13.69 -20.76 6.57
N VAL A 451 12.89 -21.77 6.21
CA VAL A 451 12.62 -22.93 7.06
C VAL A 451 13.92 -23.68 7.36
N ALA A 452 14.70 -24.03 6.33
CA ALA A 452 15.96 -24.75 6.50
C ALA A 452 16.96 -23.97 7.37
N ARG A 453 17.09 -22.66 7.14
CA ARG A 453 17.95 -21.77 7.92
C ARG A 453 17.55 -21.74 9.40
N VAL A 454 16.26 -21.62 9.71
CA VAL A 454 15.81 -21.63 11.11
C VAL A 454 16.00 -23.01 11.75
N ARG A 455 15.82 -24.10 11.01
CA ARG A 455 16.14 -25.45 11.51
C ARG A 455 17.63 -25.58 11.87
N ASP A 456 18.51 -25.05 11.03
CA ASP A 456 19.96 -25.06 11.26
C ASP A 456 20.32 -24.18 12.47
N GLU A 457 19.78 -22.95 12.54
CA GLU A 457 20.02 -22.02 13.65
C GLU A 457 19.41 -22.48 15.00
N ALA A 458 18.36 -23.31 14.98
CA ALA A 458 17.69 -23.83 16.18
C ALA A 458 18.26 -25.16 16.66
N ARG A 459 18.91 -25.92 15.77
CA ARG A 459 19.57 -27.18 16.12
C ARG A 459 20.67 -26.89 17.15
N PRO A 460 20.74 -27.65 18.25
CA PRO A 460 21.87 -27.57 19.16
C PRO A 460 23.17 -27.93 18.41
N ASP A 461 24.14 -27.02 18.42
CA ASP A 461 25.50 -27.20 17.89
C ASP A 461 26.53 -26.90 18.99
N PRO A 462 26.61 -27.76 20.02
CA PRO A 462 27.46 -27.54 21.18
C PRO A 462 28.95 -27.65 20.81
N ARG A 463 29.76 -26.78 21.40
CA ARG A 463 31.21 -26.66 21.12
C ARG A 463 32.09 -27.23 22.22
N ASP A 464 31.51 -27.52 23.38
CA ASP A 464 32.19 -28.08 24.54
C ASP A 464 31.22 -28.93 25.40
N ALA A 465 31.73 -29.52 26.47
CA ALA A 465 30.95 -30.35 27.39
C ALA A 465 29.87 -29.56 28.16
N GLU A 466 30.06 -28.26 28.41
CA GLU A 466 29.06 -27.45 29.10
C GLU A 466 27.84 -27.19 28.21
N GLU A 467 28.06 -26.90 26.92
CA GLU A 467 26.97 -26.73 25.94
C GLU A 467 26.24 -28.05 25.65
N VAL A 468 26.93 -29.21 25.68
CA VAL A 468 26.26 -30.53 25.62
C VAL A 468 25.37 -30.74 26.85
N HIS A 469 25.85 -30.38 28.05
CA HIS A 469 25.06 -30.48 29.28
C HIS A 469 23.80 -29.63 29.23
N ASP A 470 23.92 -28.37 28.81
CA ASP A 470 22.78 -27.46 28.64
C ASP A 470 21.77 -27.98 27.61
N ALA A 471 22.23 -28.51 26.48
CA ALA A 471 21.37 -29.13 25.49
C ALA A 471 20.60 -30.34 26.06
N LEU A 472 21.22 -31.17 26.90
CA LEU A 472 20.56 -32.31 27.56
C LEU A 472 19.56 -31.87 28.64
N LEU A 473 19.80 -30.76 29.34
CA LEU A 473 18.84 -30.16 30.27
C LEU A 473 17.58 -29.68 29.52
N GLY A 474 17.76 -29.04 28.35
CA GLY A 474 16.65 -28.57 27.52
C GLY A 474 15.86 -29.69 26.85
N LEU A 475 16.54 -30.70 26.29
CA LEU A 475 15.91 -31.79 25.53
C LEU A 475 15.34 -32.91 26.40
N VAL A 476 15.75 -32.98 27.68
CA VAL A 476 15.47 -34.05 28.66
C VAL A 476 16.10 -35.40 28.29
N VAL A 477 15.84 -35.89 27.07
CA VAL A 477 16.42 -37.11 26.48
C VAL A 477 16.83 -36.87 25.04
N ARG A 478 17.94 -37.47 24.60
CA ARG A 478 18.41 -37.38 23.20
C ARG A 478 19.05 -38.68 22.76
N ARG A 479 18.91 -39.06 21.49
CA ARG A 479 19.68 -40.19 20.93
C ARG A 479 21.19 -39.87 20.86
N PRO A 480 22.08 -40.86 21.04
CA PRO A 480 23.52 -40.67 20.92
C PRO A 480 23.90 -40.04 19.59
N THR A 481 24.70 -38.97 19.67
CA THR A 481 25.19 -38.23 18.51
C THR A 481 26.71 -38.40 18.45
N PRO A 482 27.28 -39.03 17.40
CA PRO A 482 28.70 -39.40 17.37
C PRO A 482 29.65 -38.24 17.67
N GLU A 483 29.33 -37.05 17.15
CA GLU A 483 30.10 -35.81 17.29
C GLU A 483 30.26 -35.37 18.76
N TRP A 484 29.29 -35.67 19.64
CA TRP A 484 29.29 -35.21 21.03
C TRP A 484 29.83 -36.27 22.01
N THR A 485 30.18 -37.47 21.53
CA THR A 485 30.51 -38.62 22.39
C THR A 485 31.64 -38.33 23.36
N ALA A 486 32.71 -37.66 22.91
CA ALA A 486 33.86 -37.34 23.75
C ALA A 486 33.49 -36.42 24.93
N TRP A 487 32.65 -35.42 24.68
CA TRP A 487 32.14 -34.50 25.70
C TRP A 487 31.09 -35.15 26.60
N PHE A 488 30.23 -35.99 26.04
CA PHE A 488 29.27 -36.78 26.83
C PHE A 488 29.99 -37.71 27.81
N ASP A 489 31.04 -38.41 27.37
CA ASP A 489 31.84 -39.29 28.23
C ASP A 489 32.57 -38.52 29.34
N GLU A 490 32.92 -37.25 29.09
CA GLU A 490 33.42 -36.33 30.12
C GLU A 490 32.36 -36.02 31.18
N LEU A 491 31.16 -35.64 30.76
CA LEU A 491 30.05 -35.40 31.68
C LEU A 491 29.66 -36.64 32.48
N VAL A 492 29.73 -37.83 31.88
CA VAL A 492 29.49 -39.11 32.57
C VAL A 492 30.56 -39.36 33.65
N ARG A 493 31.84 -39.08 33.34
CA ARG A 493 32.94 -39.19 34.33
C ARG A 493 32.75 -38.24 35.51
N ASP A 494 32.23 -37.06 35.25
CA ASP A 494 31.95 -36.04 36.28
C ASP A 494 30.61 -36.27 37.01
N GLY A 495 29.85 -37.32 36.65
CA GLY A 495 28.57 -37.66 37.24
C GLY A 495 27.41 -36.73 36.84
N ARG A 496 27.60 -35.92 35.80
CA ARG A 496 26.66 -34.91 35.30
C ARG A 496 25.75 -35.43 34.18
N ALA A 497 26.08 -36.56 33.55
CA ALA A 497 25.24 -37.20 32.54
C ALA A 497 25.15 -38.71 32.75
N ALA A 498 24.10 -39.31 32.18
CA ALA A 498 23.90 -40.77 32.16
C ALA A 498 23.19 -41.21 30.87
N CYS A 499 23.18 -42.51 30.61
CA CYS A 499 22.46 -43.11 29.50
C CYS A 499 21.29 -43.96 30.00
N ALA A 500 20.08 -43.67 29.52
CA ALA A 500 18.91 -44.51 29.67
C ALA A 500 18.88 -45.56 28.55
N VAL A 501 19.03 -46.83 28.92
CA VAL A 501 18.94 -47.96 27.98
C VAL A 501 17.49 -48.43 27.93
N THR A 502 16.89 -48.34 26.73
CA THR A 502 15.52 -48.80 26.44
C THR A 502 15.53 -49.88 25.37
N ASP A 503 14.40 -50.56 25.17
CA ASP A 503 14.23 -51.53 24.07
C ASP A 503 14.35 -50.87 22.67
N ALA A 504 14.08 -49.56 22.58
CA ALA A 504 14.20 -48.76 21.36
C ALA A 504 15.62 -48.15 21.15
N GLY A 505 16.56 -48.47 22.04
CA GLY A 505 17.95 -48.03 22.00
C GLY A 505 18.36 -47.11 23.17
N PRO A 506 19.64 -46.71 23.20
CA PRO A 506 20.17 -45.80 24.21
C PRO A 506 19.68 -44.36 24.01
N LEU A 507 19.43 -43.65 25.11
CA LEU A 507 19.16 -42.21 25.18
C LEU A 507 20.09 -41.56 26.19
N TRP A 508 20.66 -40.42 25.87
CA TRP A 508 21.45 -39.58 26.75
C TRP A 508 20.57 -38.61 27.54
N LEU A 509 20.92 -38.39 28.81
CA LEU A 509 20.26 -37.45 29.71
C LEU A 509 21.28 -36.74 30.61
N ALA A 510 20.95 -35.55 31.07
CA ALA A 510 21.62 -34.91 32.19
C ALA A 510 21.17 -35.54 33.52
N THR A 511 22.05 -35.62 34.51
CA THR A 511 21.75 -36.20 35.83
C THR A 511 20.59 -35.47 36.51
N GLU A 512 20.45 -34.16 36.32
CA GLU A 512 19.38 -33.33 36.86
C GLU A 512 18.00 -33.68 36.26
N SER A 513 17.98 -34.21 35.04
CA SER A 513 16.76 -34.66 34.34
C SER A 513 16.32 -36.07 34.77
N LEU A 514 17.06 -36.75 35.66
CA LEU A 514 16.81 -38.15 36.04
C LEU A 514 15.35 -38.40 36.45
N ARG A 515 14.73 -37.53 37.27
CA ARG A 515 13.33 -37.71 37.70
C ARG A 515 12.32 -37.58 36.56
N LEU A 516 12.60 -36.72 35.58
CA LEU A 516 11.78 -36.61 34.38
C LEU A 516 11.91 -37.89 33.56
N VAL A 517 13.13 -38.40 33.37
CA VAL A 517 13.38 -39.63 32.60
C VAL A 517 12.80 -40.87 33.28
N GLU A 518 12.89 -41.00 34.61
CA GLU A 518 12.26 -42.10 35.37
C GLU A 518 10.73 -42.10 35.19
N ALA A 519 10.10 -40.92 35.18
CA ALA A 519 8.66 -40.79 34.97
C ALA A 519 8.26 -41.00 33.50
N LEU A 520 9.11 -40.54 32.57
CA LEU A 520 8.91 -40.65 31.13
C LEU A 520 9.08 -42.09 30.63
N LEU A 521 10.06 -42.82 31.17
CA LEU A 521 10.51 -44.14 30.72
C LEU A 521 10.67 -45.09 31.94
N PRO A 522 9.56 -45.54 32.55
CA PRO A 522 9.58 -46.31 33.81
C PRO A 522 10.29 -47.67 33.74
N GLY A 523 10.60 -48.18 32.53
CA GLY A 523 11.36 -49.41 32.30
C GLY A 523 12.82 -49.21 31.87
N ALA A 524 13.30 -47.96 31.76
CA ALA A 524 14.66 -47.69 31.29
C ALA A 524 15.71 -48.00 32.36
N ARG A 525 16.81 -48.65 31.96
CA ARG A 525 17.97 -48.86 32.84
C ARG A 525 18.97 -47.73 32.68
N ILE A 526 19.22 -46.98 33.76
CA ILE A 526 20.18 -45.86 33.76
C ILE A 526 21.61 -46.36 33.99
N VAL A 527 22.54 -45.99 33.11
CA VAL A 527 23.94 -46.41 33.13
C VAL A 527 24.86 -45.20 32.87
N PRO A 528 25.83 -44.89 33.76
CA PRO A 528 26.01 -45.45 35.10
C PRO A 528 24.89 -45.03 36.05
N ALA A 529 24.75 -45.71 37.19
CA ALA A 529 23.81 -45.27 38.22
C ALA A 529 24.29 -43.94 38.82
N VAL A 530 23.47 -42.89 38.66
CA VAL A 530 23.77 -41.54 39.14
C VAL A 530 22.91 -41.18 40.34
N LYS A 531 23.47 -40.43 41.30
CA LYS A 531 22.77 -39.97 42.51
C LYS A 531 22.47 -38.49 42.40
N LEU A 532 21.19 -38.12 42.50
CA LEU A 532 20.77 -36.72 42.53
C LEU A 532 21.29 -36.00 43.79
N PRO A 533 21.75 -34.74 43.66
CA PRO A 533 21.98 -33.85 44.80
C PRO A 533 20.73 -33.72 45.68
N GLU A 534 20.90 -33.55 46.98
CA GLU A 534 19.81 -33.54 47.97
C GLU A 534 18.71 -32.51 47.63
N ALA A 535 19.09 -31.32 47.19
CA ALA A 535 18.15 -30.27 46.77
C ALA A 535 17.27 -30.67 45.58
N LEU A 536 17.80 -31.44 44.62
CA LEU A 536 17.04 -31.96 43.47
C LEU A 536 16.26 -33.23 43.85
N ALA A 537 16.80 -34.04 44.77
CA ALA A 537 16.12 -35.20 45.31
C ALA A 537 14.92 -34.84 46.20
N ALA A 538 14.89 -33.64 46.79
CA ALA A 538 13.77 -33.15 47.57
C ALA A 538 12.58 -32.66 46.72
N ARG A 539 12.78 -32.39 45.41
CA ARG A 539 11.69 -31.93 44.52
C ARG A 539 10.63 -33.02 44.34
N PRO A 540 9.34 -32.69 44.25
CA PRO A 540 8.30 -33.68 43.98
C PRO A 540 8.58 -34.41 42.66
N ARG A 541 8.28 -35.72 42.61
CA ARG A 541 8.38 -36.49 41.36
C ARG A 541 7.32 -35.97 40.39
N PRO A 542 7.71 -35.59 39.16
CA PRO A 542 6.74 -35.22 38.13
C PRO A 542 5.93 -36.44 37.72
N ASP A 543 4.69 -36.23 37.30
CA ASP A 543 3.91 -37.26 36.62
C ASP A 543 4.45 -37.52 35.20
N ALA A 544 4.06 -38.65 34.61
CA ALA A 544 4.54 -39.05 33.29
C ALA A 544 4.13 -38.09 32.16
N GLU A 545 2.97 -37.43 32.29
CA GLU A 545 2.45 -36.48 31.31
C GLU A 545 3.29 -35.19 31.31
N SER A 546 3.58 -34.65 32.50
CA SER A 546 4.44 -33.49 32.70
C SER A 546 5.87 -33.75 32.22
N ALA A 547 6.38 -34.97 32.41
CA ALA A 547 7.69 -35.37 31.87
C ALA A 547 7.68 -35.44 30.33
N ALA A 548 6.61 -35.96 29.72
CA ALA A 548 6.44 -35.99 28.28
C ALA A 548 6.35 -34.59 27.68
N VAL A 549 5.60 -33.68 28.32
CA VAL A 549 5.52 -32.26 27.95
C VAL A 549 6.89 -31.60 27.97
N ALA A 550 7.70 -31.85 29.00
CA ALA A 550 9.05 -31.28 29.10
C ALA A 550 9.97 -31.77 27.97
N ALA A 551 9.97 -33.08 27.68
CA ALA A 551 10.76 -33.66 26.59
C ALA A 551 10.32 -33.13 25.22
N VAL A 552 9.01 -33.19 24.92
CA VAL A 552 8.47 -32.69 23.65
C VAL A 552 8.74 -31.20 23.48
N ARG A 553 8.60 -30.38 24.53
CA ARG A 553 8.93 -28.95 24.49
C ARG A 553 10.37 -28.71 24.04
N GLY A 554 11.32 -29.41 24.67
CA GLY A 554 12.72 -29.30 24.33
C GLY A 554 13.01 -29.61 22.86
N HIS A 555 12.46 -30.72 22.36
CA HIS A 555 12.67 -31.14 20.97
C HIS A 555 12.01 -30.19 19.96
N VAL A 556 10.79 -29.73 20.21
CA VAL A 556 10.11 -28.76 19.32
C VAL A 556 10.88 -27.44 19.21
N SER A 557 11.54 -27.01 20.29
CA SER A 557 12.43 -25.83 20.28
C SER A 557 13.72 -26.00 19.49
N ALA A 558 14.10 -27.23 19.16
CA ALA A 558 15.36 -27.56 18.51
C ALA A 558 15.22 -28.02 17.05
N LEU A 559 13.99 -28.21 16.55
CA LEU A 559 13.73 -28.86 15.26
C LEU A 559 13.07 -27.95 14.19
N GLY A 560 12.43 -26.85 14.58
CA GLY A 560 11.54 -26.10 13.69
C GLY A 560 10.23 -26.86 13.42
N PRO A 561 9.59 -26.72 12.25
CA PRO A 561 8.39 -27.49 11.90
C PRO A 561 8.67 -28.99 11.94
N CYS A 562 7.87 -29.74 12.71
CA CYS A 562 8.06 -31.18 12.94
C CYS A 562 6.73 -31.93 13.06
N THR A 563 6.79 -33.26 12.96
CA THR A 563 5.63 -34.17 13.01
C THR A 563 5.61 -35.01 14.29
N VAL A 564 4.47 -35.62 14.61
CA VAL A 564 4.31 -36.52 15.76
C VAL A 564 5.27 -37.71 15.66
N GLU A 565 5.44 -38.25 14.45
CA GLU A 565 6.31 -39.39 14.16
C GLU A 565 7.79 -39.06 14.39
N GLU A 566 8.24 -37.87 13.99
CA GLU A 566 9.61 -37.40 14.22
C GLU A 566 9.92 -37.22 15.71
N LEU A 567 9.00 -36.60 16.45
CA LEU A 567 9.13 -36.40 17.90
C LEU A 567 9.12 -37.75 18.64
N GLY A 568 8.26 -38.68 18.24
CA GLY A 568 8.24 -40.04 18.76
C GLY A 568 9.55 -40.79 18.50
N ALA A 569 10.11 -40.66 17.29
CA ALA A 569 11.38 -41.27 16.95
C ALA A 569 12.55 -40.72 17.80
N LEU A 570 12.56 -39.42 18.10
CA LEU A 570 13.62 -38.76 18.89
C LEU A 570 13.52 -39.05 20.39
N THR A 571 12.31 -39.17 20.92
CA THR A 571 12.04 -39.33 22.36
C THR A 571 11.75 -40.78 22.80
N THR A 572 11.52 -41.70 21.85
CA THR A 572 11.03 -43.07 22.05
C THR A 572 9.58 -43.18 22.57
N LEU A 573 8.85 -42.07 22.59
CA LEU A 573 7.46 -42.02 23.03
C LEU A 573 6.50 -42.53 21.96
N SER A 574 5.41 -43.16 22.40
CA SER A 574 4.32 -43.53 21.49
C SER A 574 3.63 -42.29 20.93
N PRO A 575 3.07 -42.34 19.70
CA PRO A 575 2.36 -41.21 19.08
C PRO A 575 1.30 -40.57 19.97
N ASN A 576 0.47 -41.37 20.67
CA ASN A 576 -0.58 -40.87 21.57
C ASN A 576 -0.05 -40.00 22.72
N VAL A 577 1.13 -40.33 23.27
CA VAL A 577 1.76 -39.56 24.35
C VAL A 577 2.31 -38.25 23.82
N VAL A 578 2.91 -38.27 22.62
CA VAL A 578 3.40 -37.07 21.93
C VAL A 578 2.24 -36.14 21.58
N GLU A 579 1.13 -36.67 21.05
CA GLU A 579 -0.08 -35.90 20.75
C GLU A 579 -0.67 -35.25 22.00
N SER A 580 -0.76 -35.98 23.11
CA SER A 580 -1.24 -35.43 24.39
C SER A 580 -0.34 -34.31 24.90
N ALA A 581 0.98 -34.48 24.80
CA ALA A 581 1.95 -33.45 25.20
C ALA A 581 1.88 -32.20 24.30
N LEU A 582 1.76 -32.39 22.97
CA LEU A 582 1.60 -31.29 22.02
C LEU A 582 0.27 -30.54 22.24
N ALA A 583 -0.82 -31.24 22.53
CA ALA A 583 -2.10 -30.62 22.83
C ALA A 583 -2.03 -29.72 24.08
N ARG A 584 -1.29 -30.14 25.10
CA ARG A 584 -1.04 -29.33 26.30
C ARG A 584 -0.14 -28.13 26.01
N LEU A 585 0.94 -28.32 25.25
CA LEU A 585 1.82 -27.21 24.84
C LEU A 585 1.11 -26.18 23.95
N GLU A 586 0.19 -26.63 23.11
CA GLU A 586 -0.64 -25.75 22.30
C GLU A 586 -1.65 -24.99 23.15
N ALA A 587 -2.29 -25.63 24.13
CA ALA A 587 -3.17 -24.95 25.09
C ALA A 587 -2.43 -23.88 25.92
N GLU A 588 -1.14 -24.08 26.17
CA GLU A 588 -0.25 -23.11 26.82
C GLU A 588 0.27 -21.99 25.90
N GLY A 589 -0.04 -22.05 24.59
CA GLY A 589 0.41 -21.01 23.66
C GLY A 589 1.79 -21.24 23.03
N PHE A 590 2.45 -22.36 23.32
CA PHE A 590 3.85 -22.60 22.97
C PHE A 590 4.05 -23.07 21.51
N VAL A 591 3.17 -23.96 21.05
CA VAL A 591 3.23 -24.58 19.71
C VAL A 591 2.04 -24.15 18.87
N LEU A 592 2.26 -24.02 17.56
CA LEU A 592 1.21 -23.86 16.55
C LEU A 592 1.12 -25.13 15.71
N ARG A 593 -0.11 -25.63 15.51
CA ARG A 593 -0.41 -26.70 14.55
C ARG A 593 -0.71 -26.10 13.17
N GLY A 594 -0.22 -26.69 12.10
CA GLY A 594 -0.44 -26.19 10.74
C GLY A 594 0.24 -27.01 9.65
N ARG A 595 0.43 -26.40 8.47
CA ARG A 595 1.22 -26.94 7.36
C ARG A 595 2.23 -25.88 6.97
N PHE A 596 3.48 -26.03 7.40
CA PHE A 596 4.48 -24.98 7.35
C PHE A 596 5.57 -25.25 6.31
N ASP A 597 5.97 -26.51 6.12
CA ASP A 597 7.01 -26.89 5.16
C ASP A 597 6.38 -27.39 3.83
N PRO A 598 6.38 -26.58 2.75
CA PRO A 598 5.76 -26.96 1.49
C PRO A 598 6.52 -28.07 0.76
N ALA A 599 7.77 -28.36 1.12
CA ALA A 599 8.55 -29.46 0.54
C ALA A 599 8.09 -30.83 1.07
N ARG A 600 7.32 -30.87 2.18
CA ARG A 600 6.80 -32.09 2.78
C ARG A 600 5.37 -32.36 2.29
N SER A 601 5.17 -33.55 1.72
CA SER A 601 3.88 -34.00 1.22
C SER A 601 3.11 -34.78 2.29
N GLY A 602 2.21 -34.08 3.01
CA GLY A 602 1.15 -34.68 3.82
C GLY A 602 1.47 -34.91 5.31
N GLY A 603 0.67 -34.30 6.18
CA GLY A 603 0.75 -34.41 7.65
C GLY A 603 0.33 -33.11 8.34
N VAL A 604 -0.05 -33.16 9.62
CA VAL A 604 -0.17 -31.96 10.47
C VAL A 604 1.19 -31.74 11.10
N GLU A 605 1.73 -30.54 10.95
CA GLU A 605 3.01 -30.14 11.53
C GLU A 605 2.79 -29.27 12.77
N PHE A 606 3.79 -29.31 13.65
CA PHE A 606 3.87 -28.57 14.88
C PHE A 606 5.17 -27.77 14.87
N CYS A 607 5.09 -26.48 15.19
CA CYS A 607 6.26 -25.62 15.28
C CYS A 607 6.19 -24.75 16.54
N GLU A 608 7.33 -24.57 17.21
CA GLU A 608 7.43 -23.54 18.26
C GLU A 608 7.10 -22.18 17.64
N ARG A 609 6.22 -21.43 18.29
CA ARG A 609 5.79 -20.12 17.82
C ARG A 609 6.95 -19.17 17.51
N ARG A 610 8.00 -19.13 18.34
CA ARG A 610 9.14 -18.22 18.14
C ARG A 610 9.94 -18.58 16.89
N LEU A 611 10.13 -19.88 16.63
CA LEU A 611 10.77 -20.35 15.41
C LEU A 611 9.91 -20.04 14.20
N LEU A 612 8.60 -20.27 14.27
CA LEU A 612 7.69 -19.95 13.17
C LEU A 612 7.67 -18.45 12.84
N ALA A 613 7.66 -17.58 13.85
CA ALA A 613 7.75 -16.13 13.68
C ALA A 613 9.10 -15.70 13.05
N ARG A 614 10.21 -16.38 13.39
CA ARG A 614 11.51 -16.18 12.72
C ARG A 614 11.47 -16.61 11.26
N ILE A 615 10.86 -17.76 10.95
CA ILE A 615 10.70 -18.25 9.57
C ILE A 615 9.90 -17.25 8.75
N HIS A 616 8.78 -16.74 9.28
CA HIS A 616 7.97 -15.70 8.63
C HIS A 616 8.80 -14.45 8.37
N ARG A 617 9.51 -13.95 9.39
CA ARG A 617 10.35 -12.77 9.26
C ARG A 617 11.44 -12.93 8.21
N TYR A 618 12.17 -14.05 8.19
CA TYR A 618 13.18 -14.32 7.17
C TYR A 618 12.58 -14.44 5.77
N THR A 619 11.40 -15.05 5.66
CA THR A 619 10.64 -15.12 4.39
C THR A 619 10.33 -13.70 3.89
N THR A 620 9.75 -12.85 4.75
CA THR A 620 9.45 -11.45 4.43
C THR A 620 10.69 -10.61 4.16
N GLU A 621 11.76 -10.76 4.94
CA GLU A 621 13.03 -10.06 4.76
C GLU A 621 13.69 -10.44 3.43
N ARG A 622 13.67 -11.71 3.04
CA ARG A 622 14.21 -12.16 1.75
C ARG A 622 13.42 -11.54 0.59
N LEU A 623 12.08 -11.61 0.66
CA LEU A 623 11.19 -10.94 -0.31
C LEU A 623 11.43 -9.43 -0.36
N ARG A 624 11.80 -8.79 0.75
CA ARG A 624 12.17 -7.36 0.81
C ARG A 624 13.58 -7.08 0.30
N GLN A 625 14.57 -7.92 0.59
CA GLN A 625 15.98 -7.75 0.19
C GLN A 625 16.18 -7.90 -1.31
N GLU A 626 15.33 -8.69 -1.98
CA GLU A 626 15.26 -8.70 -3.44
C GLU A 626 14.91 -7.30 -4.02
N ILE A 627 14.33 -6.43 -3.19
CA ILE A 627 13.72 -5.14 -3.55
C ILE A 627 14.25 -4.00 -2.65
N GLU A 628 15.52 -3.99 -2.22
CA GLU A 628 16.04 -2.84 -1.45
C GLU A 628 16.26 -1.63 -2.39
N PRO A 629 15.50 -0.54 -2.26
CA PRO A 629 15.53 0.57 -3.19
C PRO A 629 16.78 1.44 -3.03
N VAL A 630 17.32 1.96 -4.13
CA VAL A 630 18.42 2.92 -4.13
C VAL A 630 17.94 4.35 -3.89
N THR A 631 18.86 5.27 -3.57
CA THR A 631 18.55 6.70 -3.50
C THR A 631 18.37 7.31 -4.89
N ALA A 632 17.66 8.43 -5.00
CA ALA A 632 17.57 9.18 -6.27
C ALA A 632 18.95 9.56 -6.82
N GLN A 633 19.90 9.86 -5.94
CA GLN A 633 21.31 10.13 -6.30
C GLN A 633 21.95 8.92 -6.97
N ASP A 634 21.85 7.73 -6.36
CA ASP A 634 22.44 6.51 -6.91
C ASP A 634 21.73 6.08 -8.20
N PHE A 635 20.43 6.37 -8.34
CA PHE A 635 19.70 6.18 -9.59
C PHE A 635 20.22 7.08 -10.71
N VAL A 636 20.54 8.35 -10.44
CA VAL A 636 21.18 9.22 -11.46
C VAL A 636 22.58 8.72 -11.82
N ARG A 637 23.39 8.25 -10.85
CA ARG A 637 24.69 7.61 -11.14
C ARG A 637 24.53 6.41 -12.08
N PHE A 638 23.49 5.60 -11.85
CA PHE A 638 23.14 4.49 -12.71
C PHE A 638 22.76 4.97 -14.11
N LEU A 639 21.85 5.95 -14.24
CA LEU A 639 21.39 6.47 -15.52
C LEU A 639 22.53 7.06 -16.38
N LEU A 640 23.48 7.76 -15.76
CA LEU A 640 24.66 8.30 -16.44
C LEU A 640 25.51 7.19 -17.09
N ARG A 641 25.58 6.00 -16.47
CA ARG A 641 26.29 4.83 -17.02
C ARG A 641 25.42 4.04 -18.00
N TRP A 642 24.15 3.83 -17.67
CA TRP A 642 23.17 3.13 -18.49
C TRP A 642 23.01 3.76 -19.87
N GLN A 643 23.04 5.09 -19.94
CA GLN A 643 22.99 5.84 -21.21
C GLN A 643 24.37 6.25 -21.73
N HIS A 644 25.46 5.63 -21.26
CA HIS A 644 26.81 5.78 -21.84
C HIS A 644 27.44 7.18 -21.74
N VAL A 645 26.97 8.05 -20.83
CA VAL A 645 27.49 9.43 -20.66
C VAL A 645 28.61 9.51 -19.64
N ALA A 646 28.63 8.59 -18.66
CA ALA A 646 29.70 8.49 -17.69
C ALA A 646 31.03 8.07 -18.36
N PRO A 647 32.19 8.52 -17.85
CA PRO A 647 33.49 8.06 -18.32
C PRO A 647 33.58 6.52 -18.34
N GLU A 648 34.30 5.98 -19.32
CA GLU A 648 34.53 4.54 -19.52
C GLU A 648 33.28 3.73 -19.92
N THR A 649 32.15 4.39 -20.13
CA THR A 649 30.90 3.73 -20.57
C THR A 649 30.51 4.06 -22.01
N GLN A 650 31.22 4.98 -22.66
CA GLN A 650 30.95 5.38 -24.04
C GLN A 650 31.06 4.20 -25.02
N ARG A 651 30.18 4.17 -26.01
CA ARG A 651 30.23 3.19 -27.11
C ARG A 651 31.23 3.63 -28.18
N GLU A 652 31.65 2.70 -29.04
CA GLU A 652 32.63 2.98 -30.10
C GLU A 652 32.10 2.60 -31.50
N GLY A 653 32.49 3.41 -32.49
CA GLY A 653 32.23 3.16 -33.91
C GLY A 653 30.76 3.22 -34.34
N ARG A 654 30.51 2.82 -35.59
CA ARG A 654 29.19 2.85 -36.23
C ARG A 654 28.14 1.99 -35.50
N ARG A 655 28.51 0.79 -35.04
CA ARG A 655 27.60 -0.08 -34.26
C ARG A 655 27.24 0.52 -32.90
N GLY A 656 28.20 1.19 -32.25
CA GLY A 656 27.96 1.91 -31.00
C GLY A 656 26.96 3.05 -31.17
N LEU A 657 27.06 3.80 -32.28
CA LEU A 657 26.09 4.84 -32.63
C LEU A 657 24.69 4.28 -32.86
N LEU A 658 24.57 3.14 -33.57
CA LEU A 658 23.28 2.48 -33.80
C LEU A 658 22.59 2.10 -32.48
N ALA A 659 23.32 1.51 -31.54
CA ALA A 659 22.78 1.17 -30.21
C ALA A 659 22.33 2.41 -29.41
N VAL A 660 23.05 3.52 -29.53
CA VAL A 660 22.64 4.79 -28.90
C VAL A 660 21.38 5.37 -29.55
N VAL A 661 21.24 5.25 -30.87
CA VAL A 661 20.01 5.63 -31.58
C VAL A 661 18.85 4.76 -31.13
N GLU A 662 19.03 3.44 -31.06
CA GLU A 662 18.01 2.49 -30.58
C GLU A 662 17.56 2.79 -29.14
N GLN A 663 18.49 3.15 -28.25
CA GLN A 663 18.17 3.50 -26.87
C GLN A 663 17.40 4.84 -26.75
N LEU A 664 17.72 5.82 -27.61
CA LEU A 664 17.16 7.18 -27.55
C LEU A 664 16.01 7.43 -28.53
N GLN A 665 15.68 6.48 -29.40
CA GLN A 665 14.66 6.68 -30.43
C GLN A 665 13.31 7.03 -29.82
N GLY A 666 12.61 7.97 -30.45
CA GLY A 666 11.36 8.52 -29.93
C GLY A 666 11.52 9.78 -29.08
N PHE A 667 12.72 10.10 -28.59
CA PHE A 667 12.97 11.37 -27.89
C PHE A 667 13.29 12.49 -28.89
N GLU A 668 12.60 13.63 -28.79
CA GLU A 668 12.82 14.76 -29.69
C GLU A 668 13.75 15.81 -29.07
N LEU A 669 14.83 16.14 -29.77
CA LEU A 669 15.83 17.12 -29.35
C LEU A 669 16.07 18.16 -30.43
N ALA A 670 16.59 19.32 -30.02
CA ALA A 670 17.05 20.34 -30.96
C ALA A 670 18.04 19.75 -31.98
N ALA A 671 17.76 19.91 -33.28
CA ALA A 671 18.54 19.31 -34.37
C ALA A 671 20.04 19.54 -34.29
N GLY A 672 20.47 20.74 -33.86
CA GLY A 672 21.89 21.02 -33.69
C GLY A 672 22.54 20.29 -32.50
N SER A 673 21.77 19.92 -31.48
CA SER A 673 22.28 19.34 -30.25
C SER A 673 22.66 17.87 -30.36
N TRP A 674 22.07 17.12 -31.30
CA TRP A 674 22.39 15.70 -31.51
C TRP A 674 23.88 15.48 -31.78
N GLU A 675 24.44 16.20 -32.76
CA GLU A 675 25.86 16.07 -33.13
C GLU A 675 26.80 16.97 -32.32
N GLU A 676 26.29 18.02 -31.67
CA GLU A 676 27.11 18.92 -30.83
C GLU A 676 27.30 18.39 -29.40
N ALA A 677 26.34 17.65 -28.85
CA ALA A 677 26.34 17.27 -27.44
C ALA A 677 25.89 15.84 -27.16
N ILE A 678 24.86 15.32 -27.83
CA ILE A 678 24.22 14.04 -27.44
C ILE A 678 25.05 12.83 -27.89
N PHE A 679 25.35 12.72 -29.19
CA PHE A 679 26.17 11.63 -29.71
C PHE A 679 27.62 11.70 -29.22
N PRO A 680 28.31 12.87 -29.20
CA PRO A 680 29.67 12.94 -28.68
C PRO A 680 29.80 12.59 -27.19
N ALA A 681 28.73 12.76 -26.39
CA ALA A 681 28.73 12.36 -24.98
C ALA A 681 28.63 10.84 -24.78
N ARG A 682 28.03 10.12 -25.74
CA ARG A 682 27.72 8.67 -25.64
C ARG A 682 28.59 7.79 -26.53
N VAL A 683 29.17 8.36 -27.59
CA VAL A 683 30.01 7.65 -28.56
C VAL A 683 31.39 8.30 -28.60
N ALA A 684 32.40 7.53 -28.23
CA ALA A 684 33.78 8.00 -28.23
C ALA A 684 34.23 8.35 -29.64
N SER A 685 34.83 9.54 -29.81
CA SER A 685 35.31 10.05 -31.10
C SER A 685 34.24 10.03 -32.21
N TYR A 686 32.99 10.40 -31.87
CA TYR A 686 31.88 10.47 -32.83
C TYR A 686 32.25 11.19 -34.13
N ARG A 687 31.87 10.57 -35.26
CA ARG A 687 32.09 11.06 -36.62
C ARG A 687 30.74 11.18 -37.35
N PRO A 688 30.39 12.36 -37.89
CA PRO A 688 29.11 12.57 -38.60
C PRO A 688 28.87 11.60 -39.77
N GLU A 689 29.94 11.10 -40.41
CA GLU A 689 29.87 10.15 -41.52
C GLU A 689 29.17 8.84 -41.11
N TRP A 690 29.33 8.40 -39.86
CA TRP A 690 28.67 7.19 -39.38
C TRP A 690 27.14 7.33 -39.33
N LEU A 691 26.64 8.52 -39.02
CA LEU A 691 25.21 8.79 -39.01
C LEU A 691 24.65 8.83 -40.43
N ASP A 692 25.36 9.45 -41.36
CA ASP A 692 24.98 9.46 -42.77
C ASP A 692 24.98 8.04 -43.35
N ASP A 693 26.02 7.24 -43.08
CA ASP A 693 26.10 5.84 -43.53
C ASP A 693 24.93 4.99 -43.00
N LEU A 694 24.49 5.23 -41.75
CA LEU A 694 23.32 4.54 -41.17
C LEU A 694 21.99 5.01 -41.78
N CYS A 695 21.89 6.28 -42.16
CA CYS A 695 20.70 6.79 -42.85
C CYS A 695 20.64 6.26 -44.29
N LEU A 696 21.78 6.26 -44.99
CA LEU A 696 21.93 5.80 -46.37
C LEU A 696 21.74 4.29 -46.50
N SER A 697 22.17 3.50 -45.52
CA SER A 697 21.90 2.06 -45.48
C SER A 697 20.43 1.73 -45.22
N GLY A 698 19.63 2.71 -44.80
CA GLY A 698 18.22 2.55 -44.45
C GLY A 698 17.98 2.05 -43.02
N GLU A 699 19.02 1.76 -42.23
CA GLU A 699 18.90 1.30 -40.84
C GLU A 699 18.29 2.38 -39.93
N VAL A 700 18.72 3.64 -40.12
CA VAL A 700 18.28 4.79 -39.33
C VAL A 700 17.50 5.77 -40.20
N VAL A 701 16.54 6.44 -39.60
CA VAL A 701 15.80 7.56 -40.19
C VAL A 701 15.71 8.70 -39.19
N TRP A 702 15.71 9.93 -39.68
CA TRP A 702 15.47 11.11 -38.86
C TRP A 702 14.15 11.75 -39.26
N ALA A 703 13.41 12.22 -38.27
CA ALA A 703 12.10 12.85 -38.48
C ALA A 703 11.76 13.77 -37.31
N ARG A 704 10.76 14.63 -37.52
CA ARG A 704 10.05 15.28 -36.43
C ARG A 704 8.80 14.45 -36.11
N LEU A 705 8.75 13.89 -34.91
CA LEU A 705 7.67 13.05 -34.42
C LEU A 705 6.50 13.89 -33.94
N GLY A 706 6.75 14.89 -33.09
CA GLY A 706 5.72 15.72 -32.48
C GLY A 706 5.15 16.77 -33.43
N LEU A 707 3.84 17.02 -33.29
CA LEU A 707 3.14 18.03 -34.09
C LEU A 707 3.53 19.45 -33.67
N ARG A 708 3.52 20.38 -34.62
CA ARG A 708 3.66 21.81 -34.31
C ARG A 708 2.38 22.28 -33.63
N ALA A 709 2.48 22.83 -32.42
CA ALA A 709 1.33 23.44 -31.75
C ALA A 709 0.71 24.54 -32.65
N PRO A 710 -0.62 24.52 -32.88
CA PRO A 710 -1.28 25.60 -33.60
C PRO A 710 -1.16 26.89 -32.80
N ALA A 711 -0.99 28.02 -33.50
CA ALA A 711 -1.00 29.33 -32.85
C ALA A 711 -2.35 29.52 -32.13
N GLY A 712 -2.34 29.48 -30.80
CA GLY A 712 -3.52 29.72 -29.96
C GLY A 712 -3.95 28.60 -29.00
N SER A 713 -3.29 27.43 -28.96
CA SER A 713 -3.69 26.34 -28.04
C SER A 713 -2.81 26.22 -26.78
N LEU A 714 -2.84 27.23 -25.91
CA LEU A 714 -2.44 27.09 -24.50
C LEU A 714 -3.34 27.99 -23.64
N GLY A 715 -4.27 27.38 -22.92
CA GLY A 715 -5.00 28.02 -21.84
C GLY A 715 -4.16 28.09 -20.57
N ALA A 716 -4.03 29.31 -20.04
CA ALA A 716 -3.70 29.66 -18.65
C ALA A 716 -2.35 29.23 -18.05
N ALA A 717 -1.31 30.05 -18.24
CA ALA A 717 -0.48 30.62 -17.16
C ALA A 717 0.56 31.63 -17.72
N GLY A 718 0.47 32.90 -17.32
CA GLY A 718 1.60 33.85 -17.38
C GLY A 718 1.71 34.76 -18.62
N SER A 719 2.38 35.90 -18.44
CA SER A 719 2.26 37.19 -19.15
C SER A 719 2.90 37.34 -20.54
N ASP A 720 3.10 36.28 -21.33
CA ASP A 720 3.96 36.36 -22.53
C ASP A 720 3.23 36.35 -23.88
N ALA A 721 1.94 36.73 -23.91
CA ALA A 721 1.11 36.73 -25.13
C ALA A 721 1.55 37.73 -26.23
N ARG A 722 2.45 38.69 -25.94
CA ARG A 722 2.95 39.67 -26.93
C ARG A 722 4.17 39.19 -27.74
N GLN A 723 4.92 38.20 -27.28
CA GLN A 723 6.06 37.65 -28.03
C GLN A 723 5.65 36.56 -29.03
N GLU A 724 4.51 35.90 -28.83
CA GLU A 724 4.08 34.78 -29.68
C GLU A 724 3.40 35.19 -30.99
N ALA A 725 2.83 36.41 -31.05
CA ALA A 725 2.29 36.96 -32.30
C ALA A 725 3.39 37.20 -33.38
N GLU A 726 4.66 37.32 -32.98
CA GLU A 726 5.80 37.39 -33.91
C GLU A 726 6.27 35.99 -34.39
N ALA A 727 5.92 34.91 -33.69
CA ALA A 727 6.37 33.53 -34.00
C ALA A 727 5.66 32.88 -35.20
N GLY A 728 4.53 33.44 -35.67
CA GLY A 728 3.84 33.01 -36.89
C GLY A 728 4.70 33.08 -38.16
N ARG A 729 5.75 33.91 -38.15
CA ARG A 729 6.74 34.04 -39.24
C ARG A 729 7.94 33.09 -39.14
N GLY A 730 8.08 32.31 -38.05
CA GLY A 730 9.29 31.55 -37.72
C GLY A 730 9.43 30.15 -38.33
N GLY A 731 8.41 29.61 -39.01
CA GLY A 731 8.41 28.24 -39.53
C GLY A 731 9.28 28.01 -40.78
N ALA A 732 9.41 29.04 -41.62
CA ALA A 732 10.17 28.98 -42.87
C ALA A 732 11.69 29.12 -42.70
N VAL A 733 12.17 29.38 -41.47
CA VAL A 733 13.56 29.77 -41.24
C VAL A 733 14.36 28.64 -40.57
N PRO A 734 15.47 28.16 -41.19
CA PRO A 734 16.35 27.18 -40.59
C PRO A 734 16.82 27.52 -39.17
N SER A 735 16.44 26.68 -38.20
CA SER A 735 16.72 26.88 -36.78
C SER A 735 17.28 25.62 -36.12
N ARG A 736 18.46 25.73 -35.51
CA ARG A 736 19.08 24.64 -34.74
C ARG A 736 18.23 24.15 -33.55
N ALA A 737 17.25 24.94 -33.12
CA ALA A 737 16.34 24.59 -32.03
C ALA A 737 15.15 23.72 -32.49
N THR A 738 15.01 23.44 -33.79
CA THR A 738 13.91 22.62 -34.31
C THR A 738 14.02 21.21 -33.76
N PRO A 739 12.97 20.69 -33.09
CA PRO A 739 12.98 19.33 -32.57
C PRO A 739 13.02 18.29 -33.69
N VAL A 740 13.93 17.32 -33.57
CA VAL A 740 14.06 16.14 -34.41
C VAL A 740 14.42 14.93 -33.55
N SER A 741 14.01 13.75 -33.97
CA SER A 741 14.39 12.47 -33.39
C SER A 741 15.07 11.60 -34.45
N PHE A 742 15.87 10.65 -33.99
CA PHE A 742 16.42 9.57 -34.79
C PHE A 742 15.76 8.26 -34.35
N ALA A 743 15.43 7.38 -35.28
CA ALA A 743 14.82 6.11 -34.98
C ALA A 743 15.34 5.02 -35.92
N LEU A 744 15.19 3.77 -35.51
CA LEU A 744 15.27 2.66 -36.45
C LEU A 744 14.12 2.78 -37.44
N ARG A 745 14.39 2.54 -38.72
CA ARG A 745 13.39 2.73 -39.78
C ARG A 745 12.13 1.89 -39.54
N ASP A 746 12.30 0.67 -39.08
CA ASP A 746 11.21 -0.27 -38.80
C ASP A 746 10.33 0.17 -37.61
N ASN A 747 10.88 0.99 -36.71
CA ASN A 747 10.18 1.50 -35.53
C ASN A 747 9.45 2.82 -35.78
N LEU A 748 9.74 3.50 -36.89
CA LEU A 748 9.16 4.79 -37.22
C LEU A 748 7.61 4.78 -37.22
N PRO A 749 6.91 3.76 -37.76
CA PRO A 749 5.44 3.75 -37.80
C PRO A 749 4.78 3.81 -36.41
N TRP A 750 5.22 2.96 -35.47
CA TRP A 750 4.64 2.95 -34.13
C TRP A 750 5.07 4.17 -33.31
N LEU A 751 6.28 4.70 -33.54
CA LEU A 751 6.74 5.94 -32.92
C LEU A 751 5.90 7.15 -33.33
N PHE A 752 5.49 7.24 -34.61
CA PHE A 752 4.53 8.26 -35.02
C PHE A 752 3.18 8.10 -34.33
N THR A 753 2.68 6.88 -34.24
CA THR A 753 1.41 6.59 -33.56
C THR A 753 1.48 6.98 -32.08
N ALA A 754 2.58 6.65 -31.38
CA ALA A 754 2.78 6.98 -29.98
C ALA A 754 2.95 8.50 -29.73
N ALA A 755 3.59 9.22 -30.66
CA ALA A 755 3.86 10.67 -30.51
C ALA A 755 2.74 11.58 -31.03
N ARG A 756 1.89 11.09 -31.93
CA ARG A 756 0.84 11.90 -32.58
C ARG A 756 -0.58 11.45 -32.25
N GLY A 757 -0.77 10.20 -31.82
CA GLY A 757 -2.09 9.58 -31.77
C GLY A 757 -2.73 9.59 -33.16
N GLU A 758 -3.98 10.04 -33.23
CA GLU A 758 -4.73 10.19 -34.50
C GLU A 758 -4.46 11.52 -35.23
N ALA A 759 -3.66 12.43 -34.65
CA ALA A 759 -3.49 13.76 -35.20
C ALA A 759 -2.42 13.82 -36.31
N GLY A 760 -2.76 14.51 -37.41
CA GLY A 760 -1.87 14.70 -38.56
C GLY A 760 -1.06 16.01 -38.52
N PRO A 761 0.07 16.09 -39.25
CA PRO A 761 0.84 17.33 -39.42
C PRO A 761 0.06 18.40 -40.17
N VAL A 762 0.20 19.66 -39.74
CA VAL A 762 -0.44 20.81 -40.39
C VAL A 762 0.22 21.06 -41.75
N LEU A 763 -0.56 20.95 -42.82
CA LEU A 763 -0.09 21.23 -44.18
C LEU A 763 0.30 22.71 -44.37
N PRO A 764 1.34 23.00 -45.18
CA PRO A 764 1.69 24.38 -45.52
C PRO A 764 0.59 25.03 -46.39
N GLY A 765 0.37 26.33 -46.18
CA GLY A 765 -0.42 27.16 -47.09
C GLY A 765 0.36 27.51 -48.37
N ASP A 766 -0.23 28.33 -49.23
CA ASP A 766 0.35 28.69 -50.54
C ASP A 766 1.77 29.27 -50.43
N GLY A 767 2.69 28.78 -51.27
CA GLY A 767 4.09 29.21 -51.28
C GLY A 767 5.08 28.07 -51.57
N ALA A 768 6.38 28.34 -51.39
CA ALA A 768 7.44 27.40 -51.74
C ALA A 768 7.34 26.03 -51.04
N ALA A 769 6.92 26.00 -49.76
CA ALA A 769 6.72 24.75 -49.02
C ALA A 769 5.59 23.89 -49.60
N ARG A 770 4.50 24.50 -50.08
CA ARG A 770 3.38 23.80 -50.73
C ARG A 770 3.78 23.26 -52.10
N ASP A 771 4.49 24.04 -52.89
CA ASP A 771 4.99 23.61 -54.22
C ASP A 771 5.95 22.42 -54.10
N LEU A 772 6.83 22.43 -53.09
CA LEU A 772 7.74 21.33 -52.80
C LEU A 772 6.98 20.07 -52.35
N LEU A 773 5.98 20.23 -51.48
CA LEU A 773 5.14 19.12 -51.03
C LEU A 773 4.43 18.44 -52.21
N GLU A 774 3.80 19.21 -53.10
CA GLU A 774 3.13 18.67 -54.30
C GLU A 774 4.12 18.05 -55.29
N CYS A 775 5.32 18.64 -55.44
CA CYS A 775 6.39 18.06 -56.25
C CYS A 775 6.82 16.68 -55.73
N LEU A 776 7.03 16.55 -54.42
CA LEU A 776 7.40 15.27 -53.80
C LEU A 776 6.24 14.25 -53.83
N ARG A 777 4.99 14.68 -53.70
CA ARG A 777 3.80 13.81 -53.85
C ARG A 777 3.69 13.22 -55.25
N THR A 778 3.94 14.03 -56.27
CA THR A 778 3.77 13.64 -57.67
C THR A 778 4.96 12.88 -58.24
N ARG A 779 6.18 13.21 -57.81
CA ARG A 779 7.43 12.68 -58.40
C ARG A 779 8.22 11.76 -57.46
N GLY A 780 7.77 11.59 -56.21
CA GLY A 780 8.48 10.79 -55.21
C GLY A 780 9.74 11.47 -54.69
N ALA A 781 10.71 10.67 -54.24
CA ALA A 781 11.94 11.17 -53.63
C ALA A 781 12.88 11.83 -54.66
N LEU A 782 13.28 13.08 -54.41
CA LEU A 782 14.06 13.89 -55.36
C LEU A 782 15.32 14.49 -54.70
N PHE A 783 16.40 14.60 -55.46
CA PHE A 783 17.58 15.36 -55.03
C PHE A 783 17.28 16.86 -54.96
N TYR A 784 18.01 17.59 -54.10
CA TYR A 784 17.84 19.04 -53.95
C TYR A 784 17.88 19.81 -55.29
N ARG A 785 18.77 19.43 -56.21
CA ARG A 785 18.87 20.07 -57.54
C ARG A 785 17.63 19.84 -58.39
N GLU A 786 17.03 18.66 -58.29
CA GLU A 786 15.82 18.30 -59.02
C GLU A 786 14.61 19.04 -58.46
N LEU A 787 14.56 19.28 -57.15
CA LEU A 787 13.54 20.12 -56.51
C LEU A 787 13.60 21.57 -57.01
N VAL A 788 14.79 22.16 -57.10
CA VAL A 788 14.99 23.52 -57.65
C VAL A 788 14.51 23.60 -59.10
N VAL A 789 14.89 22.62 -59.93
CA VAL A 789 14.50 22.60 -61.35
C VAL A 789 12.99 22.34 -61.52
N SER A 790 12.43 21.39 -60.77
CA SER A 790 11.04 20.96 -60.93
C SER A 790 10.02 21.96 -60.41
N THR A 791 10.38 22.74 -59.37
CA THR A 791 9.50 23.79 -58.81
C THR A 791 9.73 25.17 -59.44
N GLY A 792 10.86 25.39 -60.10
CA GLY A 792 11.23 26.70 -60.67
C GLY A 792 11.51 27.79 -59.63
N ARG A 793 11.61 27.43 -58.34
CA ARG A 793 11.82 28.35 -57.21
C ARG A 793 13.31 28.71 -57.04
N LEU A 794 13.58 29.86 -56.41
CA LEU A 794 14.94 30.24 -56.06
C LEU A 794 15.52 29.26 -55.04
N ARG A 795 16.85 29.07 -55.06
CA ARG A 795 17.55 28.17 -54.13
C ARG A 795 17.23 28.43 -52.66
N VAL A 796 17.13 29.71 -52.28
CA VAL A 796 16.79 30.12 -50.91
C VAL A 796 15.34 29.77 -50.56
N GLU A 797 14.39 29.95 -51.49
CA GLU A 797 12.99 29.57 -51.30
C GLU A 797 12.83 28.05 -51.15
N VAL A 798 13.65 27.26 -51.87
CA VAL A 798 13.68 25.80 -51.71
C VAL A 798 14.26 25.40 -50.36
N GLU A 799 15.33 26.06 -49.91
CA GLU A 799 15.93 25.82 -48.58
C GLU A 799 14.96 26.17 -47.44
N GLU A 800 14.27 27.31 -47.52
CA GLU A 800 13.25 27.75 -46.56
C GLU A 800 12.01 26.86 -46.59
N GLY A 801 11.56 26.46 -47.79
CA GLY A 801 10.42 25.57 -47.97
C GLY A 801 10.68 24.15 -47.45
N LEU A 802 11.86 23.58 -47.73
CA LEU A 802 12.28 22.29 -47.14
C LEU A 802 12.35 22.38 -45.61
N TRP A 803 12.84 23.49 -45.07
CA TRP A 803 12.85 23.69 -43.62
C TRP A 803 11.45 23.79 -43.01
N ASP A 804 10.53 24.50 -43.65
CA ASP A 804 9.13 24.57 -43.18
C ASP A 804 8.51 23.16 -43.17
N LEU A 805 8.74 22.35 -44.21
CA LEU A 805 8.27 20.96 -44.27
C LEU A 805 8.91 20.07 -43.19
N VAL A 806 10.21 20.23 -42.89
CA VAL A 806 10.87 19.54 -41.76
C VAL A 806 10.25 19.98 -40.44
N SER A 807 10.04 21.29 -40.26
CA SER A 807 9.45 21.84 -39.04
C SER A 807 8.01 21.36 -38.81
N ARG A 808 7.31 20.94 -39.87
CA ARG A 808 5.96 20.36 -39.81
C ARG A 808 5.97 18.83 -39.68
N GLY A 809 7.14 18.18 -39.79
CA GLY A 809 7.25 16.72 -39.73
C GLY A 809 6.67 16.01 -40.97
N LEU A 810 6.79 16.63 -42.15
CA LEU A 810 6.26 16.13 -43.43
C LEU A 810 7.32 15.48 -44.32
N VAL A 811 8.60 15.82 -44.15
CA VAL A 811 9.69 15.34 -45.02
C VAL A 811 10.87 14.82 -44.21
N THR A 812 11.62 13.93 -44.83
CA THR A 812 12.94 13.43 -44.38
C THR A 812 13.90 13.41 -45.57
N ALA A 813 15.15 13.01 -45.35
CA ALA A 813 16.15 12.84 -46.40
C ALA A 813 17.00 11.58 -46.16
N ASP A 814 17.60 11.06 -47.23
CA ASP A 814 18.47 9.86 -47.22
C ASP A 814 19.67 9.98 -46.26
N GLY A 815 20.04 11.19 -45.82
CA GLY A 815 21.08 11.45 -44.82
C GLY A 815 20.81 12.71 -44.00
N PHE A 816 21.49 12.86 -42.87
CA PHE A 816 21.38 14.07 -42.03
C PHE A 816 22.24 15.22 -42.57
N GLY A 817 23.16 14.94 -43.50
CA GLY A 817 23.96 15.93 -44.23
C GLY A 817 23.14 17.06 -44.85
N GLY A 818 21.92 16.78 -45.34
CA GLY A 818 21.01 17.80 -45.87
C GLY A 818 20.55 18.83 -44.84
N VAL A 819 20.23 18.40 -43.62
CA VAL A 819 19.88 19.28 -42.49
C VAL A 819 21.10 20.09 -42.05
N ARG A 820 22.28 19.46 -41.96
CA ARG A 820 23.55 20.14 -41.68
C ARG A 820 23.86 21.25 -42.69
N ALA A 821 23.64 20.98 -43.97
CA ALA A 821 23.79 21.95 -45.06
C ALA A 821 22.88 23.18 -44.89
N LEU A 822 21.59 22.96 -44.59
CA LEU A 822 20.62 24.04 -44.35
C LEU A 822 21.00 24.91 -43.14
N LEU A 823 21.46 24.29 -42.05
CA LEU A 823 21.88 25.00 -40.84
C LEU A 823 23.15 25.84 -41.06
N THR A 824 24.14 25.33 -41.82
CA THR A 824 25.42 26.02 -42.08
C THR A 824 25.33 27.11 -43.17
N ALA A 825 24.41 26.99 -44.12
CA ALA A 825 24.15 28.03 -45.14
C ALA A 825 23.73 29.35 -44.49
N ARG A 826 22.83 29.29 -43.51
CA ARG A 826 22.33 30.45 -42.75
C ARG A 826 23.43 31.17 -41.96
N GLU A 827 24.32 30.44 -41.29
CA GLU A 827 25.43 31.06 -40.55
C GLU A 827 26.36 31.88 -41.45
N ARG A 828 26.63 31.36 -42.65
CA ARG A 828 27.46 32.05 -43.65
C ARG A 828 26.77 33.30 -44.17
N TRP A 829 25.45 33.28 -44.36
CA TRP A 829 24.67 34.46 -44.75
C TRP A 829 24.65 35.52 -43.64
N ALA A 830 24.36 35.13 -42.39
CA ALA A 830 24.37 36.04 -41.24
C ALA A 830 25.75 36.68 -41.00
N LYS A 831 26.84 35.90 -41.12
CA LYS A 831 28.22 36.42 -41.05
C LYS A 831 28.60 37.33 -42.22
N ARG A 832 28.00 37.15 -43.41
CA ARG A 832 28.20 38.03 -44.58
C ARG A 832 27.41 39.33 -44.46
N ALA A 833 26.21 39.30 -43.88
CA ALA A 833 25.39 40.49 -43.63
C ALA A 833 25.97 41.41 -42.54
N ALA A 834 26.75 40.86 -41.59
CA ALA A 834 27.35 41.60 -40.48
C ALA A 834 28.69 42.31 -40.79
N ARG A 835 29.21 42.26 -42.04
CA ARG A 835 30.47 42.93 -42.43
C ARG A 835 30.20 44.21 -43.25
N PRO A 836 30.84 45.36 -42.94
CA PRO A 836 30.67 46.58 -43.72
C PRO A 836 31.34 46.45 -45.11
N PRO A 837 30.81 47.12 -46.16
CA PRO A 837 31.31 46.98 -47.52
C PRO A 837 32.65 47.71 -47.66
N ARG A 838 33.77 46.97 -47.68
CA ARG A 838 35.07 47.49 -48.13
C ARG A 838 35.43 46.88 -49.49
N GLY A 839 35.81 47.74 -50.42
CA GLY A 839 35.85 47.49 -51.85
C GLY A 839 36.92 46.50 -52.34
N ARG A 840 36.62 45.95 -53.53
CA ARG A 840 37.47 45.20 -54.49
C ARG A 840 38.05 43.87 -53.96
N ARG A 841 37.76 42.70 -54.55
CA ARG A 841 37.94 42.31 -55.96
C ARG A 841 37.03 41.11 -56.28
N LEU A 842 36.41 41.11 -57.46
CA LEU A 842 35.82 39.91 -58.05
C LEU A 842 36.95 38.90 -58.31
N ARG A 843 37.04 37.89 -57.44
CA ARG A 843 37.55 36.59 -57.85
C ARG A 843 36.33 35.70 -58.03
N ARG A 844 36.02 35.37 -59.28
CA ARG A 844 35.10 34.28 -59.63
C ARG A 844 35.65 33.01 -58.97
N GLN A 845 35.14 32.67 -57.79
CA GLN A 845 35.04 31.29 -57.35
C GLN A 845 33.64 30.84 -57.74
N ALA A 846 33.52 30.45 -59.00
CA ALA A 846 32.46 29.56 -59.41
C ALA A 846 32.72 28.20 -58.73
N GLY A 847 31.68 27.62 -58.14
CA GLY A 847 31.65 26.18 -57.86
C GLY A 847 32.13 25.72 -56.48
N GLU A 848 31.53 26.19 -55.40
CA GLU A 848 31.31 25.33 -54.23
C GLU A 848 29.82 25.40 -53.88
N GLY A 849 29.01 24.75 -54.73
CA GLY A 849 27.64 24.44 -54.36
C GLY A 849 27.72 23.48 -53.18
N ILE A 850 27.02 23.82 -52.10
CA ILE A 850 26.73 22.90 -51.00
C ILE A 850 26.25 21.58 -51.63
N ALA A 851 27.02 20.51 -51.44
CA ALA A 851 26.56 19.17 -51.74
C ALA A 851 25.50 18.84 -50.68
N VAL A 852 24.24 19.16 -50.99
CA VAL A 852 23.11 18.57 -50.29
C VAL A 852 23.07 17.14 -50.79
N GLU A 853 23.74 16.25 -50.08
CA GLU A 853 23.76 14.81 -50.38
C GLU A 853 22.44 14.17 -49.95
N GLY A 854 21.95 13.24 -50.77
CA GLY A 854 20.70 12.50 -50.53
C GLY A 854 19.46 13.07 -51.20
N ARG A 855 18.46 12.21 -51.40
CA ARG A 855 17.13 12.60 -51.87
C ARG A 855 16.26 13.00 -50.69
N TRP A 856 15.39 13.97 -50.91
CA TRP A 856 14.33 14.36 -49.99
C TRP A 856 13.08 13.55 -50.33
N SER A 857 12.40 13.05 -49.31
CA SER A 857 11.20 12.22 -49.45
C SER A 857 10.13 12.62 -48.44
N LEU A 858 8.89 12.28 -48.74
CA LEU A 858 7.78 12.43 -47.79
C LEU A 858 7.93 11.39 -46.69
N LEU A 859 7.61 11.79 -45.46
CA LEU A 859 7.38 10.83 -44.40
C LEU A 859 6.05 10.11 -44.66
N PRO A 860 5.96 8.79 -44.39
CA PRO A 860 4.71 8.07 -44.56
C PRO A 860 3.64 8.66 -43.63
N ASP A 861 2.43 8.84 -44.17
CA ASP A 861 1.27 9.11 -43.34
C ASP A 861 0.95 7.81 -42.54
N PRO A 862 0.52 7.91 -41.28
CA PRO A 862 0.00 6.74 -40.57
C PRO A 862 -1.19 6.19 -41.38
N GLU A 863 -1.14 4.92 -41.79
CA GLU A 863 -2.24 4.30 -42.54
C GLU A 863 -3.54 4.38 -41.71
N PRO A 864 -4.66 4.86 -42.29
CA PRO A 864 -5.95 4.78 -41.63
C PRO A 864 -6.33 3.31 -41.45
N LYS A 865 -6.54 2.86 -40.21
CA LYS A 865 -6.87 1.47 -39.91
C LYS A 865 -8.36 1.21 -40.07
N ASP A 866 -8.70 0.11 -40.74
CA ASP A 866 -10.06 -0.42 -40.83
C ASP A 866 -10.49 -0.94 -39.43
N GLY A 867 -11.58 -0.39 -38.88
CA GLY A 867 -11.97 -0.43 -37.46
C GLY A 867 -12.43 -1.77 -36.86
N ALA A 868 -11.69 -2.86 -37.05
CA ALA A 868 -12.04 -4.18 -36.50
C ALA A 868 -11.10 -4.71 -35.39
N GLY A 869 -10.10 -3.93 -34.93
CA GLY A 869 -9.05 -4.41 -34.00
C GLY A 869 -8.48 -3.39 -33.01
N GLU A 870 -9.23 -2.33 -32.67
CA GLU A 870 -8.72 -1.16 -31.92
C GLU A 870 -8.05 -1.48 -30.57
N SER A 871 -8.52 -2.48 -29.81
CA SER A 871 -7.96 -2.79 -28.47
C SER A 871 -6.59 -3.49 -28.54
N ALA A 872 -6.43 -4.46 -29.45
CA ALA A 872 -5.17 -5.19 -29.63
C ALA A 872 -4.03 -4.28 -30.16
N ASP A 873 -4.40 -3.25 -30.92
CA ASP A 873 -3.47 -2.27 -31.45
C ASP A 873 -2.93 -1.30 -30.39
N VAL A 874 -3.78 -0.85 -29.46
CA VAL A 874 -3.35 0.00 -28.33
C VAL A 874 -2.47 -0.79 -27.37
N GLU A 875 -2.80 -2.04 -27.09
CA GLU A 875 -1.97 -2.91 -26.24
C GLU A 875 -0.58 -3.14 -26.81
N THR A 876 -0.50 -3.42 -28.12
CA THR A 876 0.78 -3.62 -28.83
C THR A 876 1.60 -2.33 -28.84
N LEU A 877 0.96 -1.17 -29.08
CA LEU A 877 1.62 0.13 -29.04
C LEU A 877 2.14 0.47 -27.64
N ALA A 878 1.33 0.23 -26.60
CA ALA A 878 1.71 0.45 -25.21
C ALA A 878 2.90 -0.41 -24.79
N GLU A 879 2.95 -1.65 -25.29
CA GLU A 879 4.07 -2.57 -25.08
C GLU A 879 5.36 -2.07 -25.75
N ALA A 880 5.30 -1.67 -27.02
CA ALA A 880 6.45 -1.07 -27.71
C ALA A 880 6.97 0.20 -27.00
N VAL A 881 6.07 1.06 -26.52
CA VAL A 881 6.44 2.23 -25.71
C VAL A 881 7.08 1.82 -24.38
N ALA A 882 6.50 0.83 -23.67
CA ALA A 882 7.04 0.34 -22.41
C ALA A 882 8.46 -0.24 -22.57
N GLU A 883 8.67 -1.05 -23.60
CA GLU A 883 9.98 -1.60 -23.96
C GLU A 883 10.99 -0.51 -24.29
N GLN A 884 10.60 0.50 -25.08
CA GLN A 884 11.46 1.63 -25.40
C GLN A 884 11.85 2.44 -24.17
N LEU A 885 10.92 2.67 -23.24
CA LEU A 885 11.18 3.37 -21.98
C LEU A 885 12.09 2.56 -21.06
N LEU A 886 11.90 1.23 -20.98
CA LEU A 886 12.77 0.32 -20.24
C LEU A 886 14.19 0.29 -20.84
N ALA A 887 14.32 0.24 -22.16
CA ALA A 887 15.62 0.34 -22.83
C ALA A 887 16.31 1.68 -22.53
N ARG A 888 15.56 2.79 -22.53
CA ARG A 888 16.11 4.13 -22.32
C ARG A 888 16.52 4.41 -20.88
N TYR A 889 15.70 4.03 -19.90
CA TYR A 889 15.90 4.41 -18.51
C TYR A 889 16.32 3.26 -17.60
N GLY A 890 16.17 2.01 -18.04
CA GLY A 890 16.46 0.81 -17.25
C GLY A 890 15.42 0.56 -16.15
N VAL A 891 15.09 1.58 -15.36
CA VAL A 891 14.01 1.61 -14.37
C VAL A 891 13.00 2.70 -14.74
N VAL A 892 11.73 2.32 -14.86
CA VAL A 892 10.64 3.19 -15.33
C VAL A 892 9.59 3.37 -14.22
N PHE A 893 9.23 4.63 -13.97
CA PHE A 893 8.14 5.06 -13.08
C PHE A 893 7.66 6.45 -13.51
N ARG A 894 6.46 6.85 -13.12
CA ARG A 894 5.77 8.05 -13.66
C ARG A 894 6.65 9.30 -13.75
N ASP A 895 7.38 9.64 -12.68
CA ASP A 895 8.14 10.88 -12.61
C ASP A 895 9.34 10.92 -13.58
N VAL A 896 9.94 9.76 -13.92
CA VAL A 896 11.08 9.72 -14.87
C VAL A 896 10.65 10.12 -16.28
N LEU A 897 9.35 10.01 -16.59
CA LEU A 897 8.77 10.31 -17.90
C LEU A 897 8.40 11.78 -18.07
N ALA A 898 8.68 12.66 -17.10
CA ALA A 898 8.27 14.06 -17.13
C ALA A 898 8.82 14.90 -18.30
N ARG A 899 9.70 14.34 -19.14
CA ARG A 899 10.22 14.94 -20.37
C ARG A 899 9.89 14.17 -21.64
N GLU A 900 9.17 13.05 -21.54
CA GLU A 900 8.70 12.30 -22.69
C GLU A 900 7.57 13.05 -23.42
N SER A 901 7.49 12.87 -24.73
CA SER A 901 6.50 13.52 -25.60
C SER A 901 5.44 12.56 -26.14
N PHE A 902 5.41 11.30 -25.66
CA PHE A 902 4.37 10.36 -26.03
C PHE A 902 2.99 10.85 -25.55
N VAL A 903 1.97 10.70 -26.41
CA VAL A 903 0.59 11.07 -26.11
C VAL A 903 -0.13 9.95 -25.34
N LEU A 904 0.45 8.73 -25.36
CA LEU A 904 -0.11 7.58 -24.70
C LEU A 904 -0.27 7.83 -23.17
N PRO A 905 -1.47 7.58 -22.59
CA PRO A 905 -1.66 7.72 -21.15
C PRO A 905 -0.74 6.78 -20.36
N TRP A 906 -0.22 7.25 -19.22
CA TRP A 906 0.64 6.43 -18.34
C TRP A 906 -0.02 5.12 -17.90
N ARG A 907 -1.35 5.08 -17.76
CA ARG A 907 -2.09 3.85 -17.41
C ARG A 907 -1.87 2.73 -18.43
N GLU A 908 -1.91 3.04 -19.73
CA GLU A 908 -1.70 2.04 -20.79
C GLU A 908 -0.28 1.48 -20.74
N VAL A 909 0.71 2.36 -20.55
CA VAL A 909 2.12 1.96 -20.38
C VAL A 909 2.31 1.13 -19.12
N LEU A 910 1.65 1.50 -18.01
CA LEU A 910 1.71 0.76 -16.75
C LEU A 910 1.15 -0.66 -16.89
N TRP A 911 0.03 -0.83 -17.59
CA TRP A 911 -0.51 -2.16 -17.87
C TRP A 911 0.38 -2.99 -18.79
N ALA A 912 1.01 -2.37 -19.80
CA ALA A 912 2.01 -3.05 -20.60
C ALA A 912 3.23 -3.50 -19.78
N LEU A 913 3.70 -2.67 -18.85
CA LEU A 913 4.77 -3.02 -17.91
C LEU A 913 4.40 -4.21 -17.00
N ARG A 914 3.15 -4.28 -16.52
CA ARG A 914 2.62 -5.45 -15.79
C ARG A 914 2.58 -6.71 -16.65
N ARG A 915 2.17 -6.61 -17.91
CA ARG A 915 2.22 -7.76 -18.84
C ARG A 915 3.66 -8.24 -19.08
N LEU A 916 4.60 -7.32 -19.24
CA LEU A 916 6.03 -7.64 -19.37
C LEU A 916 6.58 -8.30 -18.11
N GLU A 917 6.13 -7.89 -16.92
CA GLU A 917 6.44 -8.55 -15.65
C GLU A 917 5.88 -9.97 -15.57
N ALA A 918 4.59 -10.16 -15.90
CA ALA A 918 3.94 -11.47 -15.88
C ALA A 918 4.62 -12.48 -16.82
N ARG A 919 5.22 -12.01 -17.92
CA ARG A 919 6.03 -12.83 -18.85
C ARG A 919 7.48 -13.02 -18.41
N GLY A 920 7.91 -12.37 -17.32
CA GLY A 920 9.28 -12.43 -16.80
C GLY A 920 10.30 -11.59 -17.56
N VAL A 921 9.87 -10.69 -18.44
CA VAL A 921 10.74 -9.80 -19.23
C VAL A 921 11.20 -8.61 -18.38
N ALA A 922 10.28 -8.03 -17.61
CA ALA A 922 10.56 -6.98 -16.65
C ALA A 922 10.33 -7.47 -15.20
N ARG A 923 10.78 -6.71 -14.21
CA ARG A 923 10.50 -6.94 -12.80
C ARG A 923 9.81 -5.72 -12.21
N GLY A 924 8.66 -5.90 -11.58
CA GLY A 924 8.00 -4.89 -10.77
C GLY A 924 8.60 -4.85 -9.37
N GLY A 925 8.67 -3.67 -8.79
CA GLY A 925 9.22 -3.51 -7.44
C GLY A 925 9.48 -2.07 -7.06
N ARG A 926 10.13 -1.88 -5.92
CA ARG A 926 10.62 -0.58 -5.48
C ARG A 926 12.13 -0.53 -5.68
N PHE A 927 12.56 0.07 -6.78
CA PHE A 927 13.97 0.18 -7.14
C PHE A 927 14.58 1.51 -6.70
N VAL A 928 13.79 2.58 -6.63
CA VAL A 928 14.23 3.93 -6.26
C VAL A 928 13.34 4.51 -5.14
N THR A 929 13.98 5.03 -4.09
CA THR A 929 13.33 5.71 -2.96
C THR A 929 12.91 7.14 -3.31
N GLY A 930 11.90 7.67 -2.61
CA GLY A 930 11.46 9.06 -2.76
C GLY A 930 10.36 9.31 -3.79
N PHE A 931 9.98 8.30 -4.59
CA PHE A 931 8.94 8.41 -5.62
C PHE A 931 7.74 7.51 -5.31
N VAL A 932 6.56 7.94 -5.77
CA VAL A 932 5.27 7.28 -5.55
C VAL A 932 4.85 6.53 -6.81
N GLY A 933 4.13 5.42 -6.63
CA GLY A 933 3.65 4.57 -7.72
C GLY A 933 4.52 3.35 -7.94
N GLU A 934 4.05 2.48 -8.84
CA GLU A 934 4.75 1.26 -9.26
C GLU A 934 5.98 1.60 -10.11
N GLN A 935 7.01 0.76 -10.00
CA GLN A 935 8.26 0.90 -10.75
C GLN A 935 8.62 -0.44 -11.38
N TYR A 936 9.18 -0.38 -12.58
CA TYR A 936 9.52 -1.56 -13.38
C TYR A 936 10.95 -1.45 -13.88
N ALA A 937 11.67 -2.56 -13.89
CA ALA A 937 13.05 -2.58 -14.36
C ALA A 937 13.38 -3.82 -15.17
N LEU A 938 14.29 -3.69 -16.13
CA LEU A 938 14.90 -4.85 -16.80
C LEU A 938 15.81 -5.61 -15.82
N PRO A 939 15.90 -6.95 -15.87
CA PRO A 939 16.78 -7.72 -14.98
C PRO A 939 18.24 -7.23 -14.97
N GLU A 940 18.79 -6.96 -16.14
CA GLU A 940 20.12 -6.38 -16.34
C GLU A 940 20.28 -4.96 -15.76
N ALA A 941 19.22 -4.15 -15.81
CA ALA A 941 19.21 -2.83 -15.19
C ALA A 941 19.26 -2.95 -13.65
N VAL A 942 18.54 -3.91 -13.07
CA VAL A 942 18.58 -4.19 -11.62
C VAL A 942 19.98 -4.59 -11.17
N GLU A 943 20.67 -5.44 -11.95
CA GLU A 943 22.05 -5.85 -11.64
C GLU A 943 23.02 -4.66 -11.66
N LEU A 944 22.97 -3.83 -12.71
CA LEU A 944 23.83 -2.65 -12.81
C LEU A 944 23.49 -1.59 -11.75
N LEU A 945 22.21 -1.43 -11.39
CA LEU A 945 21.77 -0.55 -10.32
C LEU A 945 22.37 -0.98 -8.97
N ARG A 946 22.35 -2.29 -8.67
CA ARG A 946 22.98 -2.87 -7.47
C ARG A 946 24.49 -2.68 -7.46
N GLN A 947 25.16 -2.89 -8.60
CA GLN A 947 26.60 -2.65 -8.73
C GLN A 947 26.95 -1.16 -8.49
N THR A 948 26.14 -0.25 -9.03
CA THR A 948 26.33 1.19 -8.88
C THR A 948 26.20 1.63 -7.41
N ARG A 949 25.22 1.07 -6.68
CA ARG A 949 25.07 1.31 -5.24
C ARG A 949 26.30 0.84 -4.45
N ARG A 950 26.88 -0.31 -4.79
CA ARG A 950 28.06 -0.88 -4.10
C ARG A 950 29.35 -0.11 -4.38
N ARG A 951 29.43 0.64 -5.48
CA ARG A 951 30.61 1.46 -5.81
C ARG A 951 30.69 2.69 -4.90
N GLU A 952 31.86 2.89 -4.29
CA GLU A 952 32.17 4.09 -3.53
C GLU A 952 32.02 5.37 -4.37
N ARG A 953 31.74 6.48 -3.68
CA ARG A 953 31.56 7.80 -4.28
C ARG A 953 32.91 8.50 -4.35
N THR A 954 33.47 8.61 -5.54
CA THR A 954 34.83 9.12 -5.78
C THR A 954 34.86 10.61 -6.16
N GLY A 955 33.71 11.29 -6.17
CA GLY A 955 33.60 12.66 -6.65
C GLY A 955 33.52 12.76 -8.18
N GLU A 956 33.03 11.71 -8.87
CA GLU A 956 32.97 11.65 -10.34
C GLU A 956 32.13 12.80 -10.90
N ILE A 957 32.69 13.59 -11.82
CA ILE A 957 32.02 14.74 -12.44
C ILE A 957 31.61 14.41 -13.87
N VAL A 958 30.31 14.52 -14.16
CA VAL A 958 29.74 14.28 -15.50
C VAL A 958 28.97 15.53 -15.96
N ARG A 959 29.24 15.97 -17.20
CA ARG A 959 28.64 17.17 -17.79
C ARG A 959 27.60 16.76 -18.83
N VAL A 960 26.37 17.23 -18.68
CA VAL A 960 25.22 16.85 -19.50
C VAL A 960 24.57 18.11 -20.06
N ALA A 961 24.28 18.14 -21.36
CA ALA A 961 23.55 19.26 -21.95
C ALA A 961 22.13 19.33 -21.37
N ALA A 962 21.57 20.52 -21.12
CA ALA A 962 20.24 20.62 -20.51
C ALA A 962 19.10 20.08 -21.40
N VAL A 963 19.33 19.95 -22.71
CA VAL A 963 18.40 19.32 -23.64
C VAL A 963 18.38 17.80 -23.54
N ASP A 964 19.41 17.19 -22.93
CA ASP A 964 19.54 15.73 -22.82
C ASP A 964 18.43 15.12 -21.96
N PRO A 965 17.94 13.90 -22.27
CA PRO A 965 16.95 13.19 -21.44
C PRO A 965 17.40 13.00 -19.99
N LEU A 966 18.71 13.01 -19.71
CA LEU A 966 19.26 12.90 -18.36
C LEU A 966 19.17 14.19 -17.54
N ASN A 967 18.64 15.30 -18.07
CA ASN A 967 18.34 16.50 -17.29
C ASN A 967 17.14 16.29 -16.35
N LEU A 968 17.37 15.59 -15.24
CA LEU A 968 16.34 15.25 -14.25
C LEU A 968 16.41 16.14 -12.99
N VAL A 969 17.03 17.32 -13.11
CA VAL A 969 17.11 18.32 -12.03
C VAL A 969 15.74 18.93 -11.77
N GLY A 970 15.31 18.94 -10.51
CA GLY A 970 13.98 19.37 -10.09
C GLY A 970 12.86 18.39 -10.46
N ILE A 971 13.22 17.20 -10.97
CA ILE A 971 12.30 16.08 -11.24
C ILE A 971 12.63 14.94 -10.29
N LEU A 972 13.84 14.37 -10.40
CA LEU A 972 14.32 13.31 -9.51
C LEU A 972 15.29 13.81 -8.44
N THR A 973 16.05 14.86 -8.75
CA THR A 973 17.02 15.44 -7.80
C THR A 973 16.53 16.79 -7.29
N PRO A 974 16.81 17.14 -6.02
CA PRO A 974 16.38 18.42 -5.44
C PRO A 974 16.94 19.62 -6.22
N GLY A 975 16.15 20.68 -6.35
CA GLY A 975 16.56 21.94 -6.99
C GLY A 975 15.50 22.50 -7.94
N PRO A 976 15.68 23.75 -8.43
CA PRO A 976 14.77 24.32 -9.43
C PRO A 976 14.89 23.57 -10.76
N ARG A 977 13.74 23.32 -11.41
CA ARG A 977 13.71 22.60 -12.70
C ARG A 977 14.51 23.37 -13.76
N LEU A 978 15.54 22.73 -14.33
CA LEU A 978 16.36 23.36 -15.36
C LEU A 978 15.66 23.29 -16.73
N PRO A 979 15.44 24.43 -17.42
CA PRO A 979 14.86 24.44 -18.76
C PRO A 979 15.72 23.70 -19.77
N ALA A 980 15.08 22.86 -20.60
CA ALA A 980 15.74 22.11 -21.67
C ALA A 980 15.98 22.99 -22.90
N GLN A 981 16.85 23.98 -22.73
CA GLN A 981 17.23 24.93 -23.79
C GLN A 981 18.67 24.69 -24.24
N ARG A 982 18.91 24.82 -25.54
CA ARG A 982 20.25 24.72 -26.12
C ARG A 982 21.17 25.77 -25.50
N GLY A 983 22.36 25.34 -25.04
CA GLY A 983 23.37 26.20 -24.41
C GLY A 983 23.40 26.11 -22.88
N ASN A 984 22.33 25.60 -22.24
CA ASN A 984 22.34 25.29 -20.80
C ASN A 984 23.05 23.94 -20.55
N LEU A 985 23.67 23.79 -19.39
CA LEU A 985 24.40 22.59 -18.97
C LEU A 985 24.04 22.23 -17.53
N VAL A 986 23.95 20.92 -17.26
CA VAL A 986 23.94 20.35 -15.91
C VAL A 986 25.29 19.70 -15.66
N VAL A 987 25.84 19.90 -14.46
CA VAL A 987 27.01 19.16 -14.00
C VAL A 987 26.59 18.30 -12.82
N TYR A 988 26.79 16.99 -12.93
CA TYR A 988 26.54 16.02 -11.87
C TYR A 988 27.85 15.67 -11.18
N ARG A 989 27.86 15.66 -9.85
CA ARG A 989 28.92 15.10 -9.01
C ARG A 989 28.35 13.90 -8.26
N ASP A 990 28.81 12.70 -8.57
CA ASP A 990 28.26 11.44 -8.05
C ASP A 990 26.72 11.40 -8.11
N GLY A 991 26.13 11.85 -9.22
CA GLY A 991 24.67 11.86 -9.44
C GLY A 991 23.89 13.02 -8.82
N LEU A 992 24.52 13.91 -8.04
CA LEU A 992 23.88 15.14 -7.56
C LEU A 992 24.24 16.33 -8.47
N PRO A 993 23.27 17.16 -8.87
CA PRO A 993 23.57 18.37 -9.63
C PRO A 993 24.33 19.37 -8.75
N ILE A 994 25.44 19.89 -9.25
CA ILE A 994 26.18 20.99 -8.62
C ILE A 994 25.80 22.32 -9.28
N GLY A 995 25.38 23.29 -8.47
CA GLY A 995 24.92 24.59 -8.96
C GLY A 995 26.07 25.49 -9.36
N GLU A 996 26.35 25.59 -10.66
CA GLU A 996 26.95 26.79 -11.25
C GLU A 996 26.07 27.26 -12.41
N GLY A 997 25.51 28.45 -12.26
CA GLY A 997 24.57 29.05 -13.21
C GLY A 997 25.13 29.16 -14.63
N ALA A 998 24.23 28.94 -15.59
CA ALA A 998 24.34 29.22 -17.02
C ALA A 998 25.56 30.07 -17.46
N ARG A 999 26.61 29.41 -17.97
CA ARG A 999 27.60 30.05 -18.84
C ARG A 999 27.38 29.58 -20.28
N GLN A 1000 26.96 30.52 -21.12
CA GLN A 1000 26.83 30.37 -22.57
C GLN A 1000 28.16 29.87 -23.18
N LEU A 1001 28.07 28.88 -24.07
CA LEU A 1001 29.18 28.46 -24.93
C LEU A 1001 29.61 29.62 -25.86
N GLY A 1002 30.70 30.30 -25.51
CA GLY A 1002 31.50 31.09 -26.45
C GLY A 1002 32.44 30.18 -27.26
N PRO A 1003 32.84 30.57 -28.49
CA PRO A 1003 33.65 29.73 -29.36
C PRO A 1003 35.06 29.56 -28.78
N ALA A 1004 35.60 28.34 -28.93
CA ALA A 1004 36.91 27.89 -28.48
C ALA A 1004 38.00 28.97 -28.61
N ALA A 1005 38.57 29.39 -27.48
CA ALA A 1005 39.80 30.15 -27.43
C ALA A 1005 40.92 29.29 -26.83
N GLY A 1006 41.88 28.93 -27.69
CA GLY A 1006 43.27 28.76 -27.31
C GLY A 1006 43.65 27.44 -26.65
N ALA A 1007 44.17 26.52 -27.46
CA ALA A 1007 45.18 25.59 -27.01
C ALA A 1007 46.32 26.36 -26.29
N ARG A 1008 46.46 26.14 -24.98
CA ARG A 1008 47.74 26.27 -24.30
C ARG A 1008 48.03 24.97 -23.57
N ARG A 1009 48.98 24.23 -24.14
CA ARG A 1009 49.79 23.25 -23.41
C ARG A 1009 50.33 23.93 -22.15
N LEU A 1010 50.33 23.23 -21.02
CA LEU A 1010 51.51 22.94 -20.19
C LEU A 1010 51.08 22.20 -18.90
N SER A 1011 51.84 21.13 -18.62
CA SER A 1011 51.86 20.18 -17.49
C SER A 1011 50.61 19.36 -17.22
#